data_AF-A0A6A9UPV8-F1
#
_entry.id   AF-A0A6A9UPV8-F1
#
_cell.length_a   1.000
_cell.length_b   1.000
_cell.length_c   1.000
_cell.angle_alpha   90.00
_cell.angle_beta   90.00
_cell.angle_gamma   90.00
#
_symmetry.space_group_name_H-M   'P 1'
#
loop_
_entity.id
_entity.type
_entity.pdbx_description
1 polymer ?
#
loop_
_entity_poly.entity_id
_entity_poly.type
_entity_poly.pdbx_seq_one_letter_code
_entity_poly.pdbx_strand_id
1 'polypeptide(L)'
;MTTISSVLAEALRLAARTGQLWWRLWPQLIGVLLLGWVGYYLALIASVELTTNAAWVVVPTFAAGLVSLLASIVITLRLVASQLGVTALVRSVSGPAALDAPDDEDDDRDASVVRLLIITLLPFLAVYASFGYVDDLASELALLSGYTAGLGDSVLGRLNPVGSTRAVLTVVAAVVGLYLLRRVVDACYQRTRWRLLGLATAFVEACFLLLTVLSAFRLVEQVQLWWSDRRLVGWWDTLLADLAAGFAVLRVDLPEVLQRIGTFGGEVLWPVFWERITEPVAWLAMAALVFGSRVVSVADLWRKGEPLSARLPGARRMRIARRLQQEATGSTGVRRVVLQAQEALLGDIDDKYLPTLQSLRLVLRAGAVFLGAYVLTFTAMRLLGLGLEVTVRALIGGRDGDTWVLLQPFLALDDTVLTTSVQVTLLAVAFSRALSIFADRAPEEPAATASRPPRLPVGVTRRLRPVGQLGVALALCLVLAAADVLIDRTGEVDVARTRVGEPGPLGERVVTVSDPTFGQLLRAQGDTEAEIGTPGAFVVVPVEVASPGRSGPQVAAELVHGERRYTSQFSSTGIGPDAGFVSRGDFVFEVDTADIGPNLRLELSLRELYSGYSPLLEVDLGLDSGRAERVRADLGGSIVDFQPFPATRGITP
;
A
#
# COMPACT_ATOMS: atom_id res chain seq x y z
N MET A 1 -13.82 -31.59 -16.08
CA MET A 1 -14.45 -31.54 -14.74
C MET A 1 -13.56 -32.04 -13.58
N THR A 2 -12.29 -32.44 -13.78
CA THR A 2 -11.43 -32.98 -12.70
C THR A 2 -10.50 -31.98 -12.00
N THR A 3 -10.27 -30.80 -12.58
CA THR A 3 -9.31 -29.80 -12.05
C THR A 3 -9.92 -28.88 -11.00
N ILE A 4 -11.13 -28.38 -11.26
CA ILE A 4 -11.86 -27.50 -10.33
C ILE A 4 -12.12 -28.22 -9.01
N SER A 5 -12.63 -29.45 -9.07
CA SER A 5 -12.87 -30.27 -7.87
C SER A 5 -11.59 -30.54 -7.10
N SER A 6 -10.45 -30.72 -7.78
CA SER A 6 -9.16 -30.90 -7.10
C SER A 6 -8.65 -29.64 -6.41
N VAL A 7 -8.82 -28.47 -7.03
CA VAL A 7 -8.45 -27.17 -6.42
C VAL A 7 -9.34 -26.89 -5.22
N LEU A 8 -10.66 -27.06 -5.36
CA LEU A 8 -11.62 -26.84 -4.28
C LEU A 8 -11.39 -27.81 -3.11
N ALA A 9 -11.16 -29.10 -3.39
CA ALA A 9 -10.86 -30.08 -2.35
C ALA A 9 -9.56 -29.75 -1.61
N GLU A 10 -8.51 -29.30 -2.32
CA GLU A 10 -7.26 -28.89 -1.69
C GLU A 10 -7.43 -27.58 -0.89
N ALA A 11 -8.22 -26.63 -1.38
CA ALA A 11 -8.54 -25.39 -0.66
C ALA A 11 -9.30 -25.68 0.63
N LEU A 12 -10.33 -26.53 0.59
CA LEU A 12 -11.06 -26.95 1.79
C LEU A 12 -10.16 -27.68 2.80
N ARG A 13 -9.20 -28.49 2.35
CA ARG A 13 -8.22 -29.11 3.24
C ARG A 13 -7.30 -28.09 3.90
N LEU A 14 -6.84 -27.09 3.16
CA LEU A 14 -6.03 -26.00 3.70
C LEU A 14 -6.85 -25.21 4.72
N ALA A 15 -8.06 -24.78 4.36
CA ALA A 15 -8.97 -24.05 5.24
C ALA A 15 -9.29 -24.82 6.54
N ALA A 16 -9.64 -26.11 6.44
CA ALA A 16 -9.96 -26.93 7.59
C ALA A 16 -8.76 -27.11 8.54
N ARG A 17 -7.57 -27.36 7.99
CA ARG A 17 -6.34 -27.48 8.80
C ARG A 17 -5.95 -26.15 9.44
N THR A 18 -6.09 -25.05 8.72
CA THR A 18 -5.89 -23.70 9.26
C THR A 18 -6.85 -23.43 10.40
N GLY A 19 -8.15 -23.66 10.22
CA GLY A 19 -9.16 -23.45 11.25
C GLY A 19 -8.94 -24.32 12.50
N GLN A 20 -8.60 -25.59 12.33
CA GLN A 20 -8.30 -26.49 13.44
C GLN A 20 -7.07 -26.05 14.24
N LEU A 21 -6.00 -25.66 13.54
CA LEU A 21 -4.77 -25.22 14.18
C LEU A 21 -4.94 -23.86 14.86
N TRP A 22 -5.62 -22.93 14.20
CA TRP A 22 -5.97 -21.63 14.75
C TRP A 22 -6.81 -21.78 16.01
N TRP A 23 -7.87 -22.61 15.98
CA TRP A 23 -8.71 -22.87 17.15
C TRP A 23 -7.94 -23.45 18.35
N ARG A 24 -6.85 -24.18 18.11
CA ARG A 24 -6.00 -24.70 19.19
C ARG A 24 -5.04 -23.65 19.74
N LEU A 25 -4.58 -22.72 18.91
CA LEU A 25 -3.50 -21.77 19.23
C LEU A 25 -3.99 -20.33 19.42
N TRP A 26 -5.26 -20.02 19.16
CA TRP A 26 -5.77 -18.65 19.10
C TRP A 26 -5.43 -17.80 20.32
N PRO A 27 -5.45 -18.28 21.59
CA PRO A 27 -5.13 -17.41 22.72
C PRO A 27 -3.68 -16.94 22.70
N GLN A 28 -2.76 -17.82 22.26
CA GLN A 28 -1.35 -17.51 22.14
C GLN A 28 -1.08 -16.58 20.94
N LEU A 29 -1.73 -16.85 19.80
CA LEU A 29 -1.59 -16.03 18.60
C LEU A 29 -2.11 -14.61 18.82
N ILE A 30 -3.34 -14.50 19.34
CA ILE A 30 -3.95 -13.21 19.69
C ILE A 30 -3.11 -12.50 20.75
N GLY A 31 -2.65 -13.17 21.80
CA GLY A 31 -1.83 -12.54 22.83
C GLY A 31 -0.53 -11.92 22.32
N VAL A 32 0.19 -12.60 21.42
CA VAL A 32 1.43 -12.07 20.82
C VAL A 32 1.13 -10.94 19.83
N LEU A 33 0.11 -11.06 19.00
CA LEU A 33 -0.27 -10.02 18.04
C LEU A 33 -0.81 -8.77 18.74
N LEU A 34 -1.60 -8.93 19.82
CA LEU A 34 -2.02 -7.83 20.68
C LEU A 34 -0.82 -7.10 21.27
N LEU A 35 0.24 -7.82 21.70
CA LEU A 35 1.46 -7.18 22.18
C LEU A 35 2.14 -6.34 21.09
N GLY A 36 2.18 -6.89 19.86
CA GLY A 36 2.66 -6.16 18.67
C GLY A 36 1.87 -4.88 18.41
N TRP A 37 0.54 -5.01 18.40
CA TRP A 37 -0.44 -3.93 18.23
C TRP A 37 -0.30 -2.85 19.30
N VAL A 38 -0.23 -3.23 20.59
CA VAL A 38 -0.01 -2.27 21.69
C VAL A 38 1.31 -1.52 21.50
N GLY A 39 2.39 -2.23 21.15
CA GLY A 39 3.67 -1.58 20.88
C GLY A 39 3.61 -0.60 19.70
N TYR A 40 2.82 -0.90 18.67
CA TYR A 40 2.57 0.01 17.56
C TYR A 40 1.79 1.25 17.97
N TYR A 41 0.63 1.10 18.63
CA TYR A 41 -0.18 2.26 19.02
C TYR A 41 0.52 3.14 20.05
N LEU A 42 1.26 2.56 21.00
CA LEU A 42 2.08 3.35 21.93
C LEU A 42 3.13 4.17 21.19
N ALA A 43 3.78 3.57 20.19
CA ALA A 43 4.75 4.25 19.36
C ALA A 43 4.10 5.34 18.49
N LEU A 44 2.90 5.10 17.97
CA LEU A 44 2.13 6.05 17.18
C LEU A 44 1.69 7.26 18.02
N ILE A 45 1.14 7.04 19.21
CA ILE A 45 0.80 8.11 20.17
C ILE A 45 2.06 8.91 20.53
N ALA A 46 3.16 8.22 20.86
CA ALA A 46 4.43 8.88 21.14
C ALA A 46 4.94 9.69 19.95
N SER A 47 4.73 9.22 18.71
CA SER A 47 5.11 9.92 17.48
C SER A 47 4.37 11.25 17.37
N VAL A 48 3.05 11.25 17.60
CA VAL A 48 2.21 12.45 17.54
C VAL A 48 2.65 13.46 18.61
N GLU A 49 2.80 13.03 19.85
CA GLU A 49 3.23 13.89 20.97
C GLU A 49 4.62 14.50 20.75
N LEU A 50 5.59 13.70 20.30
CA LEU A 50 6.98 14.14 20.12
C LEU A 50 7.16 15.03 18.89
N THR A 51 6.31 14.90 17.87
CA THR A 51 6.39 15.70 16.64
C THR A 51 6.13 17.19 16.88
N THR A 52 5.32 17.53 17.90
CA THR A 52 5.09 18.93 18.29
C THR A 52 6.39 19.70 18.51
N ASN A 53 7.40 19.03 19.07
CA ASN A 53 8.71 19.60 19.39
C ASN A 53 9.76 19.35 18.30
N ALA A 54 9.73 18.18 17.66
CA ALA A 54 10.72 17.80 16.66
C ALA A 54 10.12 16.85 15.60
N ALA A 55 9.76 17.39 14.44
CA ALA A 55 9.14 16.63 13.35
C ALA A 55 9.93 15.38 12.94
N TRP A 56 11.26 15.40 13.02
CA TRP A 56 12.10 14.27 12.62
C TRP A 56 12.09 13.09 13.60
N VAL A 57 11.62 13.28 14.84
CA VAL A 57 11.48 12.20 15.83
C VAL A 57 10.36 11.23 15.46
N VAL A 58 9.45 11.65 14.58
CA VAL A 58 8.41 10.77 14.04
C VAL A 58 8.98 9.53 13.33
N VAL A 59 10.10 9.66 12.61
CA VAL A 59 10.68 8.56 11.85
C VAL A 59 11.11 7.42 12.78
N PRO A 60 11.96 7.63 13.81
CA PRO A 60 12.34 6.56 14.71
C PRO A 60 11.19 6.05 15.59
N THR A 61 10.26 6.90 15.99
CA THR A 61 9.12 6.47 16.82
C THR A 61 8.14 5.63 16.01
N PHE A 62 7.77 6.06 14.81
CA PHE A 62 6.93 5.27 13.90
C PHE A 62 7.61 3.95 13.48
N ALA A 63 8.92 3.97 13.20
CA ALA A 63 9.69 2.76 12.91
C ALA A 63 9.68 1.75 14.08
N ALA A 64 9.73 2.21 15.33
CA ALA A 64 9.62 1.31 16.50
C ALA A 64 8.27 0.57 16.51
N GLY A 65 7.18 1.28 16.20
CA GLY A 65 5.85 0.68 16.10
C GLY A 65 5.78 -0.39 15.01
N LEU A 66 6.31 -0.09 13.82
CA LEU A 66 6.34 -1.04 12.71
C LEU A 66 7.19 -2.29 13.03
N VAL A 67 8.34 -2.10 13.67
CA VAL A 67 9.17 -3.22 14.15
C VAL A 67 8.42 -4.08 15.17
N SER A 68 7.64 -3.47 16.07
CA SER A 68 6.79 -4.19 17.03
C SER A 68 5.77 -5.10 16.33
N LEU A 69 5.05 -4.58 15.33
CA LEU A 69 4.12 -5.36 14.52
C LEU A 69 4.83 -6.53 13.80
N LEU A 70 5.89 -6.23 13.05
CA LEU A 70 6.62 -7.24 12.29
C LEU A 70 7.23 -8.31 13.21
N ALA A 71 7.76 -7.93 14.37
CA ALA A 71 8.26 -8.86 15.36
C ALA A 71 7.17 -9.81 15.86
N SER A 72 5.98 -9.30 16.13
CA SER A 72 4.84 -10.13 16.56
C SER A 72 4.41 -11.14 15.49
N ILE A 73 4.43 -10.75 14.21
CA ILE A 73 4.14 -11.63 13.07
C ILE A 73 5.21 -12.72 12.92
N VAL A 74 6.49 -12.37 13.04
CA VAL A 74 7.59 -13.35 12.96
C VAL A 74 7.51 -14.34 14.13
N ILE A 75 7.22 -13.87 15.34
CA ILE A 75 7.07 -14.72 16.53
C ILE A 75 5.89 -15.67 16.38
N THR A 76 4.73 -15.18 15.92
CA THR A 76 3.54 -16.03 15.70
C THR A 76 3.77 -17.04 14.59
N LEU A 77 4.38 -16.66 13.46
CA LEU A 77 4.78 -17.61 12.41
C LEU A 77 5.66 -18.73 12.98
N ARG A 78 6.64 -18.39 13.81
CA ARG A 78 7.54 -19.36 14.45
C ARG A 78 6.79 -20.29 15.42
N LEU A 79 5.85 -19.73 16.19
CA LEU A 79 5.01 -20.49 17.11
C LEU A 79 4.13 -21.49 16.37
N VAL A 80 3.52 -21.11 15.24
CA VAL A 80 2.72 -22.04 14.44
C VAL A 80 3.60 -23.10 13.77
N ALA A 81 4.77 -22.71 13.26
CA ALA A 81 5.69 -23.62 12.58
C ALA A 81 6.28 -24.70 13.49
N SER A 82 6.56 -24.36 14.75
CA SER A 82 7.02 -25.34 15.74
C SER A 82 5.93 -26.37 16.02
N GLN A 83 4.67 -25.95 16.12
CA GLN A 83 3.51 -26.81 16.35
C GLN A 83 3.18 -27.73 15.16
N LEU A 84 3.50 -27.30 13.94
CA LEU A 84 3.35 -28.11 12.72
C LEU A 84 4.52 -29.08 12.48
N GLY A 85 5.56 -29.07 13.32
CA GLY A 85 6.74 -29.89 13.11
C GLY A 85 7.48 -29.56 11.82
N VAL A 86 7.33 -28.33 11.29
CA VAL A 86 7.96 -27.89 10.02
C VAL A 86 9.46 -28.09 10.07
N THR A 87 10.07 -27.99 11.25
CA THR A 87 11.52 -28.23 11.43
C THR A 87 11.92 -29.68 11.16
N ALA A 88 11.11 -30.63 11.63
CA ALA A 88 11.33 -32.05 11.36
C ALA A 88 11.10 -32.37 9.87
N LEU A 89 10.07 -31.76 9.26
CA LEU A 89 9.80 -31.88 7.83
C LEU A 89 10.96 -31.33 6.98
N VAL A 90 11.46 -30.14 7.30
CA VAL A 90 12.63 -29.55 6.62
C VAL A 90 13.82 -30.49 6.73
N ARG A 91 14.12 -31.01 7.93
CA ARG A 91 15.22 -31.96 8.14
C ARG A 91 15.06 -33.25 7.33
N SER A 92 13.83 -33.76 7.21
CA SER A 92 13.54 -34.96 6.41
C SER A 92 13.77 -34.73 4.91
N VAL A 93 13.47 -33.53 4.40
CA VAL A 93 13.70 -33.15 3.00
C VAL A 93 15.19 -32.87 2.73
N SER A 94 15.94 -32.43 3.74
CA SER A 94 17.39 -32.20 3.65
C SER A 94 18.23 -33.50 3.59
N GLY A 95 17.75 -34.62 4.13
CA GLY A 95 18.46 -35.90 4.10
C GLY A 95 19.68 -36.01 5.04
N PRO A 96 20.33 -37.20 5.11
CA PRO A 96 21.33 -37.53 6.13
C PRO A 96 22.66 -36.78 6.00
N ALA A 97 22.99 -36.18 4.86
CA ALA A 97 24.22 -35.40 4.70
C ALA A 97 24.23 -34.07 5.47
N ALA A 98 23.08 -33.61 5.96
CA ALA A 98 23.01 -32.50 6.91
C ALA A 98 23.32 -32.95 8.35
N LEU A 99 23.40 -34.25 8.63
CA LEU A 99 23.80 -34.83 9.92
C LEU A 99 25.33 -34.95 10.06
N ASP A 100 26.06 -34.98 8.93
CA ASP A 100 27.53 -35.11 8.89
C ASP A 100 28.26 -33.76 8.70
N ALA A 101 27.51 -32.66 8.59
CA ALA A 101 28.14 -31.35 8.80
C ALA A 101 28.61 -31.34 10.25
N PRO A 102 29.89 -31.03 10.53
CA PRO A 102 30.38 -31.01 11.90
C PRO A 102 29.41 -30.16 12.71
N ASP A 103 29.08 -30.65 13.90
CA ASP A 103 28.49 -29.88 14.99
C ASP A 103 29.45 -28.71 15.31
N ASP A 104 29.58 -27.75 14.39
CA ASP A 104 30.16 -26.44 14.64
C ASP A 104 29.20 -25.79 15.63
N GLU A 105 29.45 -26.11 16.91
CA GLU A 105 29.22 -25.31 18.11
C GLU A 105 28.06 -24.32 17.96
N ASP A 106 26.88 -24.72 18.45
CA ASP A 106 25.69 -23.89 18.61
C ASP A 106 25.26 -23.17 17.31
N ASP A 107 24.24 -23.72 16.63
CA ASP A 107 23.46 -23.01 15.64
C ASP A 107 22.77 -21.80 16.32
N ASP A 108 23.50 -20.71 16.55
CA ASP A 108 23.06 -19.45 17.20
C ASP A 108 21.97 -18.75 16.36
N ARG A 109 21.67 -19.31 15.17
CA ARG A 109 20.48 -19.02 14.34
C ARG A 109 19.19 -19.59 14.93
N ASP A 110 19.28 -20.69 15.69
CA ASP A 110 18.14 -21.34 16.36
C ASP A 110 17.73 -20.66 17.67
N ALA A 111 18.62 -19.94 18.35
CA ALA A 111 18.34 -19.34 19.65
C ALA A 111 17.81 -17.89 19.59
N SER A 112 18.28 -17.06 18.63
CA SER A 112 18.02 -15.62 18.67
C SER A 112 16.90 -15.16 17.73
N VAL A 113 15.69 -15.00 18.28
CA VAL A 113 14.55 -14.34 17.60
C VAL A 113 14.96 -12.97 17.02
N VAL A 114 15.84 -12.25 17.72
CA VAL A 114 16.36 -10.94 17.28
C VAL A 114 17.15 -11.07 15.98
N ARG A 115 17.96 -12.12 15.82
CA ARG A 115 18.72 -12.34 14.59
C ARG A 115 17.80 -12.69 13.41
N LEU A 116 16.79 -13.52 13.65
CA LEU A 116 15.78 -13.84 12.65
C LEU A 116 15.01 -12.59 12.25
N LEU A 117 14.62 -11.76 13.22
CA LEU A 117 13.98 -10.48 12.98
C LEU A 117 14.85 -9.61 12.07
N ILE A 118 16.14 -9.40 12.38
CA ILE A 118 17.06 -8.60 11.55
C ILE A 118 17.11 -9.11 10.09
N ILE A 119 17.22 -10.42 9.89
CA ILE A 119 17.35 -11.02 8.54
C ILE A 119 16.04 -10.88 7.75
N THR A 120 14.90 -10.98 8.44
CA THR A 120 13.58 -10.99 7.81
C THR A 120 12.97 -9.60 7.68
N LEU A 121 13.41 -8.63 8.49
CA LEU A 121 12.81 -7.30 8.59
C LEU A 121 12.86 -6.55 7.25
N LEU A 122 14.00 -6.56 6.56
CA LEU A 122 14.12 -5.87 5.27
C LEU A 122 13.14 -6.46 4.24
N PRO A 123 13.14 -7.78 3.96
CA PRO A 123 12.16 -8.34 3.05
C PRO A 123 10.71 -8.15 3.48
N PHE A 124 10.40 -8.21 4.78
CA PHE A 124 9.06 -7.92 5.30
C PHE A 124 8.67 -6.48 4.97
N LEU A 125 9.54 -5.53 5.25
CA LEU A 125 9.27 -4.12 5.03
C LEU A 125 9.14 -3.79 3.53
N ALA A 126 9.93 -4.44 2.67
CA ALA A 126 9.79 -4.31 1.23
C ALA A 126 8.43 -4.83 0.73
N VAL A 127 7.99 -6.00 1.23
CA VAL A 127 6.66 -6.53 0.94
C VAL A 127 5.56 -5.61 1.48
N TYR A 128 5.72 -5.11 2.70
CA TYR A 128 4.78 -4.19 3.34
C TYR A 128 4.64 -2.90 2.51
N ALA A 129 5.75 -2.32 2.08
CA ALA A 129 5.76 -1.14 1.22
C ALA A 129 5.15 -1.44 -0.17
N SER A 130 5.47 -2.58 -0.80
CA SER A 130 5.01 -2.88 -2.16
C SER A 130 3.50 -3.08 -2.30
N PHE A 131 2.81 -3.34 -1.18
CA PHE A 131 1.36 -3.56 -1.13
C PHE A 131 0.62 -2.45 -0.37
N GLY A 132 1.27 -1.31 -0.10
CA GLY A 132 0.61 -0.14 0.49
C GLY A 132 0.42 -0.18 2.01
N TYR A 133 0.75 -1.29 2.70
CA TYR A 133 0.57 -1.37 4.16
C TYR A 133 1.34 -0.29 4.94
N VAL A 134 2.48 0.18 4.44
CA VAL A 134 3.21 1.31 5.07
C VAL A 134 2.43 2.62 4.90
N ASP A 135 1.77 2.80 3.76
CA ASP A 135 0.97 3.99 3.47
C ASP A 135 -0.31 4.02 4.32
N ASP A 136 -0.93 2.87 4.55
CA ASP A 136 -2.08 2.74 5.47
C ASP A 136 -1.70 3.18 6.89
N LEU A 137 -0.59 2.63 7.41
CA LEU A 137 -0.07 2.98 8.74
C LEU A 137 0.37 4.46 8.80
N ALA A 138 0.91 5.01 7.72
CA ALA A 138 1.29 6.43 7.65
C ALA A 138 0.04 7.33 7.60
N SER A 139 -1.03 6.89 6.94
CA SER A 139 -2.31 7.58 6.87
C SER A 139 -3.00 7.60 8.22
N GLU A 140 -2.91 6.50 8.99
CA GLU A 140 -3.36 6.46 10.38
C GLU A 140 -2.61 7.46 11.27
N LEU A 141 -1.28 7.54 11.13
CA LEU A 141 -0.48 8.56 11.81
C LEU A 141 -0.88 9.98 11.39
N ALA A 142 -1.12 10.20 10.09
CA ALA A 142 -1.56 11.49 9.56
C ALA A 142 -2.90 11.91 10.16
N LEU A 143 -3.84 10.97 10.23
CA LEU A 143 -5.18 11.17 10.77
C LEU A 143 -5.11 11.50 12.26
N LEU A 144 -4.38 10.70 13.05
CA LEU A 144 -4.26 10.96 14.48
C LEU A 144 -3.56 12.30 14.75
N SER A 145 -2.52 12.62 13.99
CA SER A 145 -1.86 13.93 14.06
C SER A 145 -2.80 15.07 13.68
N GLY A 146 -3.61 14.91 12.65
CA GLY A 146 -4.57 15.93 12.22
C GLY A 146 -5.65 16.18 13.27
N TYR A 147 -6.06 15.13 13.98
CA TYR A 147 -7.01 15.22 15.08
C TYR A 147 -6.42 15.92 16.31
N THR A 148 -5.18 15.61 16.70
CA THR A 148 -4.56 16.19 17.91
C THR A 148 -3.95 17.57 17.71
N ALA A 149 -3.29 17.81 16.58
CA ALA A 149 -2.56 19.05 16.29
C ALA A 149 -3.32 20.01 15.36
N GLY A 150 -4.43 19.56 14.76
CA GLY A 150 -5.22 20.31 13.79
C GLY A 150 -4.84 20.04 12.33
N LEU A 151 -5.80 20.23 11.42
CA LEU A 151 -5.68 19.87 9.99
C LEU A 151 -4.63 20.69 9.20
N GLY A 152 -4.18 21.83 9.73
CA GLY A 152 -3.25 22.73 9.02
C GLY A 152 -1.77 22.36 9.13
N ASP A 153 -1.40 21.50 10.08
CA ASP A 153 0.00 21.28 10.46
C ASP A 153 0.33 19.79 10.60
N SER A 154 0.00 19.02 9.55
CA SER A 154 0.22 17.57 9.55
C SER A 154 1.72 17.21 9.61
N VAL A 155 2.05 16.22 10.43
CA VAL A 155 3.42 15.69 10.56
C VAL A 155 4.01 15.32 9.20
N LEU A 156 3.23 14.63 8.35
CA LEU A 156 3.68 14.21 7.02
C LEU A 156 3.94 15.40 6.08
N GLY A 157 3.17 16.49 6.21
CA GLY A 157 3.40 17.72 5.46
C GLY A 157 4.79 18.32 5.76
N ARG A 158 5.20 18.31 7.03
CA ARG A 158 6.53 18.79 7.46
C ARG A 158 7.68 17.90 6.98
N LEU A 159 7.41 16.63 6.69
CA LEU A 159 8.39 15.67 6.16
C LEU A 159 8.41 15.63 4.63
N ASN A 160 7.52 16.35 3.94
CA ASN A 160 7.40 16.27 2.49
C ASN A 160 8.66 16.83 1.80
N PRO A 161 9.46 16.00 1.10
CA PRO A 161 10.67 16.48 0.43
C PRO A 161 10.35 17.50 -0.66
N VAL A 162 9.18 17.43 -1.29
CA VAL A 162 8.84 18.21 -2.49
C VAL A 162 8.46 19.66 -2.16
N GLY A 163 8.12 19.95 -0.89
CA GLY A 163 7.63 21.29 -0.49
C GLY A 163 8.70 22.40 -0.54
N SER A 164 10.00 22.07 -0.42
CA SER A 164 11.08 23.05 -0.55
C SER A 164 12.45 22.40 -0.78
N THR A 165 13.39 23.13 -1.40
CA THR A 165 14.79 22.67 -1.56
C THR A 165 15.47 22.33 -0.22
N ARG A 166 15.12 23.04 0.86
CA ARG A 166 15.63 22.76 2.21
C ARG A 166 15.08 21.43 2.75
N ALA A 167 13.81 21.13 2.49
CA ALA A 167 13.21 19.86 2.88
C ALA A 167 13.90 18.68 2.16
N VAL A 168 14.13 18.78 0.84
CA VAL A 168 14.93 17.80 0.08
C VAL A 168 16.29 17.57 0.74
N LEU A 169 17.04 18.64 1.02
CA LEU A 169 18.37 18.52 1.63
C LEU A 169 18.33 17.87 3.01
N THR A 170 17.27 18.14 3.78
CA THR A 170 17.12 17.57 5.13
C THR A 170 16.77 16.08 5.06
N VAL A 171 15.89 15.67 4.13
CA VAL A 171 15.59 14.25 3.86
C VAL A 171 16.85 13.52 3.39
N VAL A 172 17.60 14.09 2.44
CA VAL A 172 18.86 13.48 1.98
C VAL A 172 19.87 13.36 3.12
N ALA A 173 20.03 14.40 3.93
CA ALA A 173 20.92 14.38 5.10
C ALA A 173 20.49 13.32 6.13
N ALA A 174 19.18 13.15 6.36
CA ALA A 174 18.64 12.14 7.25
C ALA A 174 18.87 10.71 6.72
N VAL A 175 18.64 10.45 5.43
CA VAL A 175 18.91 9.16 4.78
C VAL A 175 20.40 8.82 4.87
N VAL A 176 21.29 9.77 4.53
CA VAL A 176 22.74 9.59 4.64
C VAL A 176 23.15 9.37 6.10
N GLY A 177 22.60 10.14 7.03
CA GLY A 177 22.86 10.01 8.47
C GLY A 177 22.47 8.64 9.01
N LEU A 178 21.28 8.14 8.65
CA LEU A 178 20.82 6.80 9.02
C LEU A 178 21.67 5.70 8.39
N TYR A 179 22.09 5.87 7.13
CA TYR A 179 23.00 4.92 6.48
C TYR A 179 24.36 4.83 7.21
N LEU A 180 24.95 5.98 7.57
CA LEU A 180 26.20 6.01 8.33
C LEU A 180 26.02 5.42 9.74
N LEU A 181 24.93 5.79 10.43
CA LEU A 181 24.60 5.25 11.74
C LEU A 181 24.46 3.73 11.69
N ARG A 182 23.72 3.21 10.71
CA ARG A 182 23.56 1.77 10.46
C ARG A 182 24.93 1.11 10.32
N ARG A 183 25.83 1.68 9.51
CA ARG A 183 27.16 1.12 9.28
C ARG A 183 28.00 1.09 10.55
N VAL A 184 27.91 2.12 11.39
CA VAL A 184 28.60 2.19 12.68
C VAL A 184 28.04 1.15 13.65
N VAL A 185 26.72 1.06 13.80
CA VAL A 185 26.08 0.11 14.72
C VAL A 185 26.38 -1.33 14.30
N ASP A 186 26.34 -1.65 13.00
CA ASP A 186 26.70 -2.97 12.48
C ASP A 186 28.18 -3.30 12.74
N ALA A 187 29.08 -2.35 12.53
CA ALA A 187 30.50 -2.53 12.85
C ALA A 187 30.74 -2.76 14.36
N CYS A 188 30.01 -2.06 15.22
CA CYS A 188 30.05 -2.27 16.68
C CYS A 188 29.46 -3.63 17.06
N TYR A 189 28.33 -4.02 16.46
CA TYR A 189 27.72 -5.32 16.70
C TYR A 189 28.66 -6.47 16.32
N GLN A 190 29.35 -6.38 15.17
CA GLN A 190 30.32 -7.38 14.73
C GLN A 190 31.51 -7.52 15.68
N ARG A 191 31.94 -6.42 16.32
CA ARG A 191 33.03 -6.43 17.29
C ARG A 191 32.60 -6.96 18.66
N THR A 192 31.43 -6.53 19.14
CA THR A 192 31.04 -6.71 20.54
C THR A 192 30.08 -7.89 20.75
N ARG A 193 29.36 -8.32 19.70
CA ARG A 193 28.33 -9.38 19.71
C ARG A 193 27.22 -9.21 20.77
N TRP A 194 26.99 -8.00 21.27
CA TRP A 194 25.94 -7.74 22.26
C TRP A 194 24.55 -7.79 21.63
N ARG A 195 23.61 -8.49 22.30
CA ARG A 195 22.22 -8.65 21.83
C ARG A 195 21.50 -7.33 21.63
N LEU A 196 21.73 -6.36 22.52
CA LEU A 196 21.14 -5.01 22.42
C LEU A 196 21.63 -4.26 21.18
N LEU A 197 22.90 -4.43 20.79
CA LEU A 197 23.41 -3.84 19.55
C LEU A 197 22.77 -4.48 18.32
N GLY A 198 22.47 -5.78 18.36
CA GLY A 198 21.70 -6.44 17.30
C GLY A 198 20.30 -5.84 17.15
N LEU A 199 19.58 -5.63 18.26
CA LEU A 199 18.27 -4.97 18.25
C LEU A 199 18.37 -3.52 17.75
N ALA A 200 19.41 -2.79 18.17
CA ALA A 200 19.67 -1.44 17.69
C ALA A 200 19.95 -1.42 16.18
N THR A 201 20.69 -2.39 15.64
CA THR A 201 20.90 -2.53 14.19
C THR A 201 19.56 -2.74 13.48
N ALA A 202 18.70 -3.63 14.00
CA ALA A 202 17.36 -3.89 13.44
C ALA A 202 16.52 -2.61 13.43
N PHE A 203 16.55 -1.87 14.53
CA PHE A 203 15.81 -0.63 14.70
C PHE A 203 16.30 0.46 13.74
N VAL A 204 17.61 0.71 13.67
CA VAL A 204 18.19 1.69 12.73
C VAL A 204 17.93 1.28 11.27
N GLU A 205 17.96 -0.01 10.96
CA GLU A 205 17.57 -0.55 9.66
C GLU A 205 16.10 -0.22 9.34
N ALA A 206 15.19 -0.42 10.29
CA ALA A 206 13.78 -0.05 10.14
C ALA A 206 13.61 1.44 9.86
N CYS A 207 14.27 2.32 10.64
CA CYS A 207 14.23 3.76 10.44
C CYS A 207 14.72 4.15 9.03
N PHE A 208 15.85 3.59 8.61
CA PHE A 208 16.43 3.85 7.29
C PHE A 208 15.47 3.46 6.18
N LEU A 209 14.89 2.26 6.27
CA LEU A 209 14.01 1.72 5.25
C LEU A 209 12.67 2.45 5.21
N LEU A 210 12.07 2.74 6.37
CA LEU A 210 10.86 3.53 6.46
C LEU A 210 11.04 4.90 5.79
N LEU A 211 12.11 5.62 6.15
CA LEU A 211 12.40 6.92 5.56
C LEU A 211 12.63 6.80 4.04
N THR A 212 13.33 5.75 3.62
CA THR A 212 13.58 5.49 2.20
C THR A 212 12.29 5.22 1.45
N VAL A 213 11.38 4.39 1.99
CA VAL A 213 10.09 4.06 1.38
C VAL A 213 9.20 5.30 1.28
N LEU A 214 9.02 6.04 2.39
CA LEU A 214 8.22 7.27 2.41
C LEU A 214 8.76 8.32 1.43
N SER A 215 10.08 8.44 1.32
CA SER A 215 10.72 9.37 0.36
C SER A 215 10.63 8.86 -1.07
N ALA A 216 10.75 7.55 -1.28
CA ALA A 216 10.75 6.94 -2.61
C ALA A 216 9.41 7.11 -3.30
N PHE A 217 8.28 6.94 -2.60
CA PHE A 217 6.96 7.14 -3.20
C PHE A 217 6.77 8.57 -3.70
N ARG A 218 7.18 9.58 -2.92
CA ARG A 218 7.15 10.98 -3.32
C ARG A 218 8.05 11.27 -4.52
N LEU A 219 9.22 10.65 -4.56
CA LEU A 219 10.12 10.76 -5.71
C LEU A 219 9.54 10.08 -6.95
N VAL A 220 8.88 8.93 -6.82
CA VAL A 220 8.21 8.24 -7.92
C VAL A 220 7.07 9.10 -8.46
N GLU A 221 6.24 9.67 -7.59
CA GLU A 221 5.18 10.62 -7.95
C GLU A 221 5.75 11.82 -8.71
N GLN A 222 6.83 12.41 -8.21
CA GLN A 222 7.50 13.53 -8.88
C GLN A 222 8.11 13.13 -10.23
N VAL A 223 8.71 11.93 -10.33
CA VAL A 223 9.25 11.41 -11.58
C VAL A 223 8.12 11.12 -12.57
N GLN A 224 6.98 10.64 -12.10
CA GLN A 224 5.80 10.38 -12.93
C GLN A 224 5.23 11.68 -13.48
N LEU A 225 5.06 12.71 -12.65
CA LEU A 225 4.64 14.05 -13.08
C LEU A 225 5.66 14.67 -14.05
N TRP A 226 6.95 14.53 -13.74
CA TRP A 226 8.01 14.97 -14.63
C TRP A 226 8.00 14.24 -15.96
N TRP A 227 7.67 12.93 -15.96
CA TRP A 227 7.60 12.11 -17.16
C TRP A 227 6.37 12.44 -18.01
N SER A 228 5.21 12.67 -17.39
CA SER A 228 3.98 13.07 -18.08
C SER A 228 4.16 14.39 -18.83
N ASP A 229 4.98 15.30 -18.32
CA ASP A 229 5.23 16.61 -18.94
C ASP A 229 6.21 16.56 -20.13
N ARG A 230 6.79 15.39 -20.46
CA ARG A 230 7.82 15.28 -21.50
C ARG A 230 7.21 15.07 -22.88
N ARG A 231 7.84 15.71 -23.88
CA ARG A 231 7.59 15.52 -25.32
C ARG A 231 7.63 14.05 -25.77
N LEU A 232 8.28 13.16 -25.01
CA LEU A 232 8.29 11.72 -25.27
C LEU A 232 6.88 11.11 -25.18
N VAL A 233 6.05 11.56 -24.24
CA VAL A 233 4.65 11.13 -24.14
C VAL A 233 3.88 11.63 -25.36
N GLY A 234 4.02 12.91 -25.71
CA GLY A 234 3.41 13.44 -26.94
C GLY A 234 3.88 12.74 -28.23
N TRP A 235 5.13 12.29 -28.32
CA TRP A 235 5.60 11.48 -29.45
C TRP A 235 4.95 10.08 -29.46
N TRP A 236 4.79 9.46 -28.30
CA TRP A 236 4.09 8.19 -28.16
C TRP A 236 2.62 8.31 -28.57
N ASP A 237 1.94 9.38 -28.15
CA ASP A 237 0.56 9.69 -28.55
C ASP A 237 0.45 9.92 -30.07
N THR A 238 1.41 10.64 -30.65
CA THR A 238 1.48 10.86 -32.10
C THR A 238 1.70 9.54 -32.84
N LEU A 239 2.60 8.68 -32.36
CA LEU A 239 2.87 7.38 -32.96
C LEU A 239 1.64 6.46 -32.91
N LEU A 240 0.90 6.47 -31.80
CA LEU A 240 -0.38 5.77 -31.66
C LEU A 240 -1.44 6.31 -32.64
N ALA A 241 -1.52 7.64 -32.80
CA ALA A 241 -2.44 8.28 -33.75
C ALA A 241 -2.10 7.95 -35.21
N ASP A 242 -0.82 7.94 -35.58
CA ASP A 242 -0.37 7.57 -36.92
C ASP A 242 -0.65 6.08 -37.22
N LEU A 243 -0.40 5.22 -36.23
CA LEU A 243 -0.66 3.79 -36.33
C LEU A 243 -2.17 3.54 -36.49
N ALA A 244 -2.99 4.25 -35.73
CA ALA A 244 -4.44 4.23 -35.87
C ALA A 244 -4.94 4.68 -37.25
N ALA A 245 -4.38 5.76 -37.80
CA ALA A 245 -4.73 6.24 -39.15
C ALA A 245 -4.43 5.18 -40.22
N GLY A 246 -3.33 4.43 -40.08
CA GLY A 246 -3.00 3.31 -40.97
C GLY A 246 -4.00 2.16 -40.91
N PHE A 247 -4.55 1.86 -39.72
CA PHE A 247 -5.54 0.80 -39.52
C PHE A 247 -6.99 1.23 -39.85
N ALA A 248 -7.27 2.53 -39.98
CA ALA A 248 -8.58 3.02 -40.43
C ALA A 248 -9.00 2.45 -41.81
N VAL A 249 -8.02 2.11 -42.66
CA VAL A 249 -8.24 1.42 -43.95
C VAL A 249 -8.94 0.07 -43.76
N LEU A 250 -8.75 -0.58 -42.62
CA LEU A 250 -9.33 -1.88 -42.29
C LEU A 250 -10.68 -1.78 -41.56
N ARG A 251 -11.24 -0.57 -41.38
CA ARG A 251 -12.46 -0.29 -40.57
C ARG A 251 -12.39 -0.83 -39.13
N VAL A 252 -11.18 -0.92 -38.58
CA VAL A 252 -10.97 -1.25 -37.18
C VAL A 252 -10.51 0.02 -36.47
N ASP A 253 -11.32 0.50 -35.51
CA ASP A 253 -10.93 1.61 -34.63
C ASP A 253 -9.89 1.11 -33.61
N LEU A 254 -8.65 0.96 -34.11
CA LEU A 254 -7.51 0.51 -33.33
C LEU A 254 -7.27 1.35 -32.07
N PRO A 255 -7.42 2.70 -32.06
CA PRO A 255 -7.30 3.50 -30.83
C PRO A 255 -8.24 3.02 -29.74
N GLU A 256 -9.51 2.80 -30.09
CA GLU A 256 -10.51 2.41 -29.12
C GLU A 256 -10.24 1.00 -28.59
N VAL A 257 -9.81 0.08 -29.46
CA VAL A 257 -9.42 -1.27 -29.04
C VAL A 257 -8.18 -1.24 -28.14
N LEU A 258 -7.13 -0.49 -28.50
CA LEU A 258 -5.92 -0.33 -27.71
C LEU A 258 -6.20 0.36 -26.38
N GLN A 259 -7.05 1.38 -26.36
CA GLN A 259 -7.49 2.05 -25.15
C GLN A 259 -8.27 1.07 -24.28
N ARG A 260 -9.27 0.35 -24.81
CA ARG A 260 -10.02 -0.67 -24.05
C ARG A 260 -9.12 -1.77 -23.50
N ILE A 261 -8.14 -2.26 -24.29
CA ILE A 261 -7.15 -3.25 -23.83
C ILE A 261 -6.22 -2.65 -22.78
N GLY A 262 -5.80 -1.40 -22.95
CA GLY A 262 -4.93 -0.66 -22.04
C GLY A 262 -5.62 -0.40 -20.71
N THR A 263 -6.84 0.15 -20.73
CA THR A 263 -7.74 0.34 -19.60
C THR A 263 -8.03 -1.00 -18.91
N PHE A 264 -8.46 -2.03 -19.63
CA PHE A 264 -8.66 -3.37 -19.04
C PHE A 264 -7.37 -3.94 -18.44
N GLY A 265 -6.25 -3.80 -19.13
CA GLY A 265 -4.94 -4.27 -18.70
C GLY A 265 -4.45 -3.56 -17.44
N GLY A 266 -4.55 -2.24 -17.42
CA GLY A 266 -4.03 -1.36 -16.36
C GLY A 266 -4.95 -1.20 -15.16
N GLU A 267 -6.26 -1.16 -15.36
CA GLU A 267 -7.25 -0.92 -14.30
C GLU A 267 -7.88 -2.20 -13.75
N VAL A 268 -7.89 -3.29 -14.52
CA VAL A 268 -8.52 -4.56 -14.08
C VAL A 268 -7.49 -5.67 -13.92
N LEU A 269 -6.76 -6.01 -14.99
CA LEU A 269 -5.88 -7.18 -14.97
C LEU A 269 -4.67 -6.96 -14.07
N TRP A 270 -4.03 -5.79 -14.15
CA TRP A 270 -2.82 -5.47 -13.40
C TRP A 270 -3.08 -5.40 -11.88
N PRO A 271 -4.10 -4.67 -11.38
CA PRO A 271 -4.40 -4.65 -9.94
C PRO A 271 -4.79 -6.03 -9.42
N VAL A 272 -5.63 -6.78 -10.15
CA VAL A 272 -5.99 -8.15 -9.78
C VAL A 272 -4.75 -9.06 -9.71
N PHE A 273 -3.85 -8.98 -10.69
CA PHE A 273 -2.62 -9.76 -10.67
C PHE A 273 -1.69 -9.35 -9.51
N TRP A 274 -1.51 -8.06 -9.28
CA TRP A 274 -0.63 -7.54 -8.25
C TRP A 274 -1.18 -7.84 -6.84
N GLU A 275 -2.39 -7.41 -6.55
CA GLU A 275 -3.00 -7.49 -5.22
C GLU A 275 -3.54 -8.89 -4.92
N ARG A 276 -4.12 -9.60 -5.89
CA ARG A 276 -4.83 -10.87 -5.58
C ARG A 276 -3.96 -12.10 -5.75
N ILE A 277 -2.94 -12.04 -6.60
CA ILE A 277 -2.07 -13.19 -6.86
C ILE A 277 -0.68 -12.95 -6.25
N THR A 278 -0.09 -11.78 -6.49
CA THR A 278 1.29 -11.51 -6.05
C THR A 278 1.36 -11.33 -4.54
N GLU A 279 0.39 -10.67 -3.91
CA GLU A 279 0.36 -10.47 -2.45
C GLU A 279 0.32 -11.79 -1.64
N PRO A 280 -0.60 -12.75 -1.87
CA PRO A 280 -0.54 -14.04 -1.18
C PRO A 280 0.79 -14.77 -1.42
N VAL A 281 1.29 -14.72 -2.66
CA VAL A 281 2.54 -15.38 -3.04
C VAL A 281 3.73 -14.74 -2.32
N ALA A 282 3.75 -13.42 -2.16
CA ALA A 282 4.75 -12.70 -1.40
C ALA A 282 4.68 -13.05 0.09
N TRP A 283 3.48 -13.08 0.69
CA TRP A 283 3.30 -13.53 2.06
C TRP A 283 3.77 -14.96 2.29
N LEU A 284 3.52 -15.86 1.33
CA LEU A 284 4.00 -17.24 1.39
C LEU A 284 5.53 -17.32 1.23
N ALA A 285 6.13 -16.46 0.40
CA ALA A 285 7.59 -16.31 0.32
C ALA A 285 8.17 -15.82 1.65
N MET A 286 7.50 -14.89 2.32
CA MET A 286 7.90 -14.35 3.62
C MET A 286 7.83 -15.41 4.71
N ALA A 287 6.74 -16.20 4.75
CA ALA A 287 6.64 -17.35 5.64
C ALA A 287 7.78 -18.35 5.35
N ALA A 288 8.02 -18.64 4.07
CA ALA A 288 9.12 -19.49 3.64
C ALA A 288 10.50 -18.92 3.98
N LEU A 289 10.68 -17.61 4.11
CA LEU A 289 11.91 -16.98 4.59
C LEU A 289 12.07 -17.17 6.11
N VAL A 290 11.01 -16.91 6.87
CA VAL A 290 11.00 -17.09 8.33
C VAL A 290 11.33 -18.54 8.68
N PHE A 291 10.69 -19.49 7.99
CA PHE A 291 10.97 -20.92 8.13
C PHE A 291 12.31 -21.32 7.47
N GLY A 292 12.68 -20.62 6.39
CA GLY A 292 13.79 -20.94 5.50
C GLY A 292 15.15 -20.39 5.88
N SER A 293 15.22 -19.55 6.91
CA SER A 293 16.48 -19.30 7.64
C SER A 293 17.18 -20.60 8.08
N ARG A 294 16.43 -21.70 8.23
CA ARG A 294 16.91 -23.08 8.44
C ARG A 294 17.15 -23.89 7.16
N VAL A 295 16.63 -23.43 6.02
CA VAL A 295 16.57 -24.12 4.71
C VAL A 295 17.70 -23.66 3.77
N VAL A 296 18.54 -22.69 4.15
CA VAL A 296 19.77 -22.37 3.39
C VAL A 296 20.65 -23.62 3.18
N SER A 297 20.57 -24.60 4.10
CA SER A 297 21.17 -25.93 3.93
C SER A 297 20.55 -26.78 2.79
N VAL A 298 19.25 -26.64 2.50
CA VAL A 298 18.59 -27.36 1.39
C VAL A 298 19.08 -26.83 0.04
N ALA A 299 19.23 -25.52 -0.14
CA ALA A 299 19.79 -24.96 -1.36
C ALA A 299 21.25 -25.41 -1.60
N ASP A 300 22.04 -25.57 -0.53
CA ASP A 300 23.38 -26.16 -0.58
C ASP A 300 23.36 -27.67 -0.85
N LEU A 301 22.33 -28.39 -0.40
CA LEU A 301 22.07 -29.79 -0.76
C LEU A 301 21.71 -29.99 -2.24
N TRP A 302 21.06 -29.00 -2.85
CA TRP A 302 20.77 -29.02 -4.29
C TRP A 302 22.00 -28.72 -5.17
N ARG A 303 23.11 -28.25 -4.59
CA ARG A 303 24.42 -28.13 -5.26
C ARG A 303 25.24 -29.42 -5.26
N LYS A 304 24.68 -30.56 -4.82
CA LYS A 304 25.35 -31.87 -4.82
C LYS A 304 25.82 -32.41 -6.20
N GLY A 305 25.61 -31.67 -7.30
CA GLY A 305 26.15 -32.00 -8.62
C GLY A 305 27.33 -31.14 -9.10
N GLU A 306 27.73 -30.07 -8.41
CA GLU A 306 28.80 -29.17 -8.86
C GLU A 306 30.14 -29.43 -8.13
N PRO A 307 31.28 -29.35 -8.84
CA PRO A 307 32.60 -29.68 -8.30
C PRO A 307 32.97 -28.80 -7.10
N LEU A 308 33.75 -29.38 -6.17
CA LEU A 308 34.14 -28.81 -4.87
C LEU A 308 34.63 -27.35 -4.92
N SER A 309 35.18 -26.90 -6.04
CA SER A 309 35.67 -25.52 -6.25
C SER A 309 34.55 -24.45 -6.28
N ALA A 310 33.28 -24.84 -6.43
CA ALA A 310 32.13 -23.96 -6.34
C ALA A 310 31.53 -23.83 -4.92
N ARG A 311 32.05 -24.60 -3.95
CA ARG A 311 31.50 -24.72 -2.58
C ARG A 311 32.00 -23.66 -1.58
N LEU A 312 32.84 -22.73 -2.02
CA LEU A 312 33.33 -21.65 -1.15
C LEU A 312 32.34 -20.47 -1.15
N PRO A 313 31.72 -20.13 -0.01
CA PRO A 313 30.93 -18.91 0.14
C PRO A 313 31.87 -17.72 -0.11
N GLY A 314 31.71 -17.05 -1.25
CA GLY A 314 32.58 -15.93 -1.65
C GLY A 314 33.26 -16.07 -3.01
N ALA A 315 33.32 -17.26 -3.63
CA ALA A 315 34.00 -17.44 -4.92
C ALA A 315 33.30 -16.75 -6.11
N ARG A 316 31.98 -16.57 -6.03
CA ARG A 316 31.18 -15.83 -7.02
C ARG A 316 31.27 -14.31 -6.78
N ARG A 317 31.22 -13.89 -5.51
CA ARG A 317 31.50 -12.52 -5.05
C ARG A 317 32.91 -12.08 -5.47
N MET A 318 33.95 -12.89 -5.26
CA MET A 318 35.32 -12.60 -5.72
C MET A 318 35.43 -12.51 -7.24
N ARG A 319 34.64 -13.27 -8.01
CA ARG A 319 34.65 -13.18 -9.48
C ARG A 319 33.94 -11.94 -10.00
N ILE A 320 32.80 -11.58 -9.41
CA ILE A 320 32.04 -10.37 -9.77
C ILE A 320 32.79 -9.12 -9.28
N ALA A 321 33.25 -9.12 -8.03
CA ALA A 321 34.09 -8.06 -7.48
C ALA A 321 35.42 -7.93 -8.23
N ARG A 322 36.06 -9.02 -8.71
CA ARG A 322 37.24 -8.91 -9.61
C ARG A 322 36.88 -8.31 -10.96
N ARG A 323 35.77 -8.71 -11.59
CA ARG A 323 35.34 -8.14 -12.88
C ARG A 323 34.99 -6.66 -12.76
N LEU A 324 34.28 -6.28 -11.71
CA LEU A 324 33.91 -4.90 -11.44
C LEU A 324 35.10 -4.07 -10.94
N GLN A 325 36.04 -4.63 -10.17
CA GLN A 325 37.31 -3.96 -9.84
C GLN A 325 38.15 -3.73 -11.09
N GLN A 326 38.17 -4.69 -12.03
CA GLN A 326 38.85 -4.54 -13.32
C GLN A 326 38.18 -3.45 -14.19
N GLU A 327 36.85 -3.30 -14.14
CA GLU A 327 36.13 -2.20 -14.80
C GLU A 327 36.30 -0.86 -14.07
N ALA A 328 36.34 -0.87 -12.73
CA ALA A 328 36.51 0.32 -11.90
C ALA A 328 37.93 0.89 -11.95
N THR A 329 38.95 0.07 -12.25
CA THR A 329 40.30 0.55 -12.57
C THR A 329 40.37 1.34 -13.87
N GLY A 330 39.35 1.26 -14.74
CA GLY A 330 39.27 1.98 -16.01
C GLY A 330 38.36 3.22 -16.02
N SER A 331 37.63 3.53 -14.94
CA SER A 331 36.62 4.62 -14.94
C SER A 331 36.92 5.73 -13.93
N THR A 332 36.91 6.98 -14.38
CA THR A 332 37.23 8.18 -13.58
C THR A 332 36.04 8.75 -12.81
N GLY A 333 36.30 9.16 -11.56
CA GLY A 333 35.53 10.10 -10.73
C GLY A 333 34.11 9.66 -10.35
N VAL A 334 33.12 10.20 -11.05
CA VAL A 334 31.69 10.08 -10.70
C VAL A 334 31.17 8.65 -10.90
N ARG A 335 31.61 7.97 -11.98
CA ARG A 335 31.19 6.60 -12.26
C ARG A 335 31.66 5.61 -11.20
N ARG A 336 32.82 5.85 -10.58
CA ARG A 336 33.32 5.03 -9.46
C ARG A 336 32.47 5.21 -8.20
N VAL A 337 32.08 6.45 -7.90
CA VAL A 337 31.21 6.76 -6.75
C VAL A 337 29.81 6.19 -6.97
N VAL A 338 29.26 6.32 -8.18
CA VAL A 338 27.96 5.72 -8.52
C VAL A 338 28.02 4.20 -8.45
N LEU A 339 29.07 3.57 -8.99
CA LEU A 339 29.22 2.11 -8.92
C LEU A 339 29.45 1.63 -7.48
N GLN A 340 30.17 2.37 -6.64
CA GLN A 340 30.35 2.05 -5.21
C GLN A 340 29.07 2.26 -4.41
N ALA A 341 28.30 3.32 -4.70
CA ALA A 341 27.00 3.55 -4.08
C ALA A 341 25.99 2.48 -4.53
N GLN A 342 26.01 2.11 -5.81
CA GLN A 342 25.19 1.03 -6.38
C GLN A 342 25.58 -0.33 -5.80
N GLU A 343 26.87 -0.63 -5.62
CA GLU A 343 27.33 -1.87 -4.98
C GLU A 343 26.98 -1.89 -3.48
N ALA A 344 27.12 -0.76 -2.78
CA ALA A 344 26.79 -0.66 -1.36
C ALA A 344 25.28 -0.75 -1.10
N LEU A 345 24.45 -0.19 -2.00
CA LEU A 345 22.99 -0.22 -1.88
C LEU A 345 22.39 -1.51 -2.48
N LEU A 346 22.70 -1.85 -3.73
CA LEU A 346 22.12 -3.01 -4.43
C LEU A 346 22.80 -4.34 -4.05
N GLY A 347 24.09 -4.34 -3.69
CA GLY A 347 24.78 -5.56 -3.31
C GLY A 347 24.26 -6.16 -1.99
N ASP A 348 23.84 -5.32 -1.05
CA ASP A 348 23.21 -5.74 0.21
C ASP A 348 21.76 -6.19 0.03
N ILE A 349 21.06 -5.59 -0.94
CA ILE A 349 19.73 -5.99 -1.40
C ILE A 349 19.79 -7.42 -1.96
N ASP A 350 20.65 -7.70 -2.94
CA ASP A 350 20.73 -9.02 -3.58
C ASP A 350 20.96 -10.15 -2.57
N ASP A 351 21.86 -9.98 -1.59
CA ASP A 351 22.12 -11.02 -0.58
C ASP A 351 20.93 -11.28 0.35
N LYS A 352 20.08 -10.27 0.60
CA LYS A 352 18.90 -10.40 1.46
C LYS A 352 17.68 -10.95 0.70
N TYR A 353 17.52 -10.66 -0.60
CA TYR A 353 16.38 -11.13 -1.40
C TYR A 353 16.63 -12.44 -2.15
N LEU A 354 17.89 -12.83 -2.42
CA LEU A 354 18.15 -14.10 -3.09
C LEU A 354 17.58 -15.33 -2.34
N PRO A 355 17.67 -15.42 -1.00
CA PRO A 355 17.06 -16.52 -0.25
C PRO A 355 15.52 -16.54 -0.36
N THR A 356 14.87 -15.38 -0.34
CA THR A 356 13.40 -15.30 -0.45
C THR A 356 12.93 -15.81 -1.82
N LEU A 357 13.60 -15.39 -2.89
CA LEU A 357 13.28 -15.82 -4.25
C LEU A 357 13.50 -17.33 -4.46
N GLN A 358 14.54 -17.90 -3.83
CA GLN A 358 14.78 -19.34 -3.90
C GLN A 358 13.72 -20.14 -3.15
N SER A 359 13.35 -19.71 -1.95
CA SER A 359 12.25 -20.31 -1.18
C SER A 359 10.91 -20.17 -1.91
N LEU A 360 10.64 -19.01 -2.51
CA LEU A 360 9.46 -18.78 -3.32
C LEU A 360 9.40 -19.72 -4.52
N ARG A 361 10.52 -19.87 -5.24
CA ARG A 361 10.62 -20.82 -6.36
C ARG A 361 10.32 -22.25 -5.93
N LEU A 362 10.70 -22.64 -4.71
CA LEU A 362 10.41 -23.96 -4.16
C LEU A 362 8.91 -24.14 -3.92
N VAL A 363 8.26 -23.14 -3.33
CA VAL A 363 6.79 -23.13 -3.13
C VAL A 363 6.05 -23.19 -4.45
N LEU A 364 6.45 -22.38 -5.45
CA LEU A 364 5.84 -22.37 -6.78
C LEU A 364 5.96 -23.73 -7.50
N ARG A 365 6.97 -24.54 -7.16
CA ARG A 365 7.13 -25.91 -7.69
C ARG A 365 6.17 -26.93 -7.07
N ALA A 366 5.48 -26.63 -5.97
CA ALA A 366 4.45 -27.52 -5.40
C ALA A 366 3.34 -27.82 -6.44
N GLY A 367 3.10 -26.90 -7.38
CA GLY A 367 2.27 -27.10 -8.56
C GLY A 367 1.05 -26.18 -8.59
N ALA A 368 0.48 -26.00 -9.79
CA ALA A 368 -0.61 -25.05 -10.02
C ALA A 368 -1.87 -25.33 -9.19
N VAL A 369 -2.18 -26.60 -8.91
CA VAL A 369 -3.36 -26.97 -8.09
C VAL A 369 -3.20 -26.49 -6.64
N PHE A 370 -2.03 -26.71 -6.04
CA PHE A 370 -1.74 -26.22 -4.69
C PHE A 370 -1.74 -24.70 -4.65
N LEU A 371 -1.08 -24.05 -5.61
CA LEU A 371 -0.99 -22.59 -5.66
C LEU A 371 -2.38 -21.96 -5.83
N GLY A 372 -3.19 -22.47 -6.75
CA GLY A 372 -4.57 -22.00 -6.95
C GLY A 372 -5.45 -22.24 -5.73
N ALA A 373 -5.29 -23.37 -5.03
CA ALA A 373 -6.02 -23.66 -3.79
C ALA A 373 -5.60 -22.74 -2.64
N TYR A 374 -4.30 -22.43 -2.52
CA TYR A 374 -3.78 -21.51 -1.53
C TYR A 374 -4.28 -20.08 -1.77
N VAL A 375 -4.15 -19.57 -3.00
CA VAL A 375 -4.64 -18.23 -3.36
C VAL A 375 -6.14 -18.13 -3.10
N LEU A 376 -6.94 -19.12 -3.53
CA LEU A 376 -8.37 -19.16 -3.26
C LEU A 376 -8.68 -19.10 -1.74
N THR A 377 -7.96 -19.88 -0.93
CA THR A 377 -8.17 -19.90 0.53
C THR A 377 -7.77 -18.57 1.17
N PHE A 378 -6.68 -17.97 0.71
CA PHE A 378 -6.20 -16.67 1.16
C PHE A 378 -7.17 -15.55 0.81
N THR A 379 -7.67 -15.50 -0.43
CA THR A 379 -8.70 -14.55 -0.85
C THR A 379 -9.99 -14.72 -0.06
N ALA A 380 -10.45 -15.96 0.14
CA ALA A 380 -11.64 -16.23 0.94
C ALA A 380 -11.46 -15.74 2.40
N MET A 381 -10.28 -15.94 2.98
CA MET A 381 -9.94 -15.42 4.30
C MET A 381 -9.97 -13.88 4.34
N ARG A 382 -9.39 -13.19 3.35
CA ARG A 382 -9.44 -11.72 3.27
C ARG A 382 -10.87 -11.19 3.14
N LEU A 383 -11.69 -11.82 2.29
CA LEU A 383 -13.11 -11.47 2.16
C LEU A 383 -13.88 -11.66 3.47
N LEU A 384 -13.55 -12.67 4.27
CA LEU A 384 -14.14 -12.85 5.59
C LEU A 384 -13.69 -11.74 6.57
N GLY A 385 -12.43 -11.30 6.49
CA GLY A 385 -11.93 -10.15 7.26
C GLY A 385 -12.68 -8.88 6.91
N LEU A 386 -12.77 -8.55 5.62
CA LEU A 386 -13.50 -7.37 5.15
C LEU A 386 -15.00 -7.44 5.50
N GLY A 387 -15.63 -8.61 5.35
CA GLY A 387 -17.02 -8.81 5.75
C GLY A 387 -17.22 -8.62 7.26
N LEU A 388 -16.26 -9.06 8.09
CA LEU A 388 -16.28 -8.82 9.53
C LEU A 388 -16.18 -7.33 9.84
N GLU A 389 -15.24 -6.63 9.21
CA GLU A 389 -15.04 -5.20 9.38
C GLU A 389 -16.31 -4.40 9.04
N VAL A 390 -16.88 -4.65 7.86
CA VAL A 390 -18.15 -4.04 7.43
C VAL A 390 -19.27 -4.34 8.41
N THR A 391 -19.36 -5.59 8.90
CA THR A 391 -20.38 -5.97 9.89
C THR A 391 -20.19 -5.23 11.20
N VAL A 392 -18.96 -5.14 11.72
CA VAL A 392 -18.65 -4.43 12.97
C VAL A 392 -18.95 -2.94 12.82
N ARG A 393 -18.54 -2.31 11.71
CA ARG A 393 -18.85 -0.90 11.41
C ARG A 393 -20.35 -0.67 11.27
N ALA A 394 -21.08 -1.54 10.59
CA ALA A 394 -22.53 -1.45 10.44
C ALA A 394 -23.27 -1.59 11.79
N LEU A 395 -22.79 -2.48 12.67
CA LEU A 395 -23.35 -2.67 14.02
C LEU A 395 -23.10 -1.46 14.93
N ILE A 396 -21.99 -0.76 14.75
CA ILE A 396 -21.63 0.45 15.52
C ILE A 396 -22.24 1.72 14.91
N GLY A 397 -22.60 1.69 13.62
CA GLY A 397 -23.06 2.77 12.75
C GLY A 397 -23.89 3.90 13.39
N GLY A 398 -23.83 5.10 12.79
CA GLY A 398 -24.61 6.27 13.23
C GLY A 398 -24.00 7.05 14.40
N ARG A 399 -22.68 6.90 14.63
CA ARG A 399 -21.92 7.71 15.59
C ARG A 399 -21.24 8.89 14.92
N ASP A 400 -20.97 9.92 15.72
CA ASP A 400 -20.20 11.10 15.36
C ASP A 400 -18.74 10.77 15.04
N GLY A 401 -18.11 11.61 14.22
CA GLY A 401 -16.73 11.43 13.78
C GLY A 401 -15.74 11.25 14.95
N ASP A 402 -15.89 12.01 16.03
CA ASP A 402 -15.03 11.93 17.21
C ASP A 402 -15.10 10.55 17.88
N THR A 403 -16.30 9.97 17.97
CA THR A 403 -16.49 8.60 18.45
C THR A 403 -15.81 7.59 17.53
N TRP A 404 -15.85 7.80 16.21
CA TRP A 404 -15.11 6.95 15.28
C TRP A 404 -13.59 7.08 15.44
N VAL A 405 -13.06 8.29 15.69
CA VAL A 405 -11.64 8.49 16.01
C VAL A 405 -11.24 7.65 17.22
N LEU A 406 -12.04 7.73 18.28
CA LEU A 406 -11.77 7.01 19.53
C LEU A 406 -11.90 5.49 19.36
N LEU A 407 -12.82 5.02 18.52
CA LEU A 407 -13.05 3.60 18.27
C LEU A 407 -12.07 3.01 17.26
N GLN A 408 -11.49 3.79 16.35
CA GLN A 408 -10.67 3.31 15.24
C GLN A 408 -9.55 2.35 15.66
N PRO A 409 -8.76 2.60 16.73
CA PRO A 409 -7.75 1.64 17.19
C PRO A 409 -8.35 0.27 17.54
N PHE A 410 -9.52 0.26 18.18
CA PHE A 410 -10.20 -0.96 18.58
C PHE A 410 -10.85 -1.67 17.40
N LEU A 411 -11.32 -0.92 16.41
CA LEU A 411 -11.80 -1.48 15.16
C LEU A 411 -10.66 -2.20 14.46
N ALA A 412 -9.49 -1.56 14.31
CA ALA A 412 -8.30 -2.13 13.68
C ALA A 412 -7.75 -3.41 14.35
N LEU A 413 -8.22 -3.79 15.55
CA LEU A 413 -7.91 -5.09 16.16
C LEU A 413 -8.42 -6.25 15.30
N ASP A 414 -9.52 -6.09 14.58
CA ASP A 414 -10.06 -7.15 13.74
C ASP A 414 -9.06 -7.54 12.64
N ASP A 415 -8.53 -6.58 11.89
CA ASP A 415 -7.57 -6.84 10.82
C ASP A 415 -6.17 -7.17 11.35
N THR A 416 -5.65 -6.32 12.24
CA THR A 416 -4.26 -6.41 12.72
C THR A 416 -4.02 -7.62 13.63
N VAL A 417 -5.05 -8.07 14.37
CA VAL A 417 -4.91 -9.16 15.32
C VAL A 417 -5.68 -10.38 14.87
N LEU A 418 -6.98 -10.28 14.63
CA LEU A 418 -7.81 -11.45 14.34
C LEU A 418 -7.51 -12.00 12.93
N THR A 419 -7.64 -11.19 11.88
CA THR A 419 -7.36 -11.60 10.49
C THR A 419 -5.91 -12.02 10.32
N THR A 420 -4.97 -11.23 10.84
CA THR A 420 -3.53 -11.56 10.81
C THR A 420 -3.22 -12.88 11.51
N SER A 421 -3.90 -13.22 12.63
CA SER A 421 -3.69 -14.51 13.31
C SER A 421 -4.11 -15.71 12.45
N VAL A 422 -5.21 -15.59 11.71
CA VAL A 422 -5.68 -16.61 10.77
C VAL A 422 -4.74 -16.68 9.57
N GLN A 423 -4.31 -15.53 9.05
CA GLN A 423 -3.38 -15.42 7.93
C GLN A 423 -2.04 -16.11 8.22
N VAL A 424 -1.41 -15.79 9.35
CA VAL A 424 -0.16 -16.42 9.79
C VAL A 424 -0.31 -17.94 9.91
N THR A 425 -1.45 -18.40 10.41
CA THR A 425 -1.76 -19.84 10.51
C THR A 425 -1.89 -20.47 9.12
N LEU A 426 -2.60 -19.81 8.20
CA LEU A 426 -2.77 -20.26 6.82
C LEU A 426 -1.42 -20.36 6.10
N LEU A 427 -0.55 -19.37 6.27
CA LEU A 427 0.79 -19.34 5.69
C LEU A 427 1.64 -20.52 6.15
N ALA A 428 1.65 -20.80 7.45
CA ALA A 428 2.39 -21.93 8.02
C ALA A 428 1.85 -23.28 7.52
N VAL A 429 0.52 -23.45 7.48
CA VAL A 429 -0.14 -24.67 6.96
C VAL A 429 0.14 -24.86 5.48
N ALA A 430 0.04 -23.80 4.67
CA ALA A 430 0.32 -23.83 3.24
C ALA A 430 1.79 -24.19 2.98
N PHE A 431 2.73 -23.59 3.70
CA PHE A 431 4.14 -23.91 3.57
C PHE A 431 4.46 -25.35 3.97
N SER A 432 3.94 -25.83 5.11
CA SER A 432 4.07 -27.22 5.54
C SER A 432 3.52 -28.19 4.48
N ARG A 433 2.37 -27.83 3.88
CA ARG A 433 1.78 -28.61 2.79
C ARG A 433 2.67 -28.62 1.54
N ALA A 434 3.21 -27.47 1.13
CA ALA A 434 4.14 -27.38 0.00
C ALA A 434 5.38 -28.27 0.20
N LEU A 435 5.94 -28.28 1.41
CA LEU A 435 7.06 -29.16 1.77
C LEU A 435 6.67 -30.64 1.71
N SER A 436 5.49 -31.02 2.23
CA SER A 436 5.04 -32.42 2.15
C SER A 436 4.88 -32.92 0.72
N ILE A 437 4.31 -32.09 -0.17
CA ILE A 437 4.18 -32.41 -1.61
C ILE A 437 5.56 -32.59 -2.25
N PHE A 438 6.56 -31.86 -1.77
CA PHE A 438 7.92 -31.97 -2.26
C PHE A 438 8.61 -33.24 -1.75
N ALA A 439 8.45 -33.56 -0.46
CA ALA A 439 8.95 -34.77 0.15
C ALA A 439 8.40 -36.02 -0.57
N ASP A 440 7.10 -36.05 -0.86
CA ASP A 440 6.43 -37.13 -1.58
C ASP A 440 6.94 -37.31 -3.03
N ARG A 441 7.56 -36.28 -3.61
CA ARG A 441 8.10 -36.30 -4.98
C ARG A 441 9.60 -36.57 -5.04
N ALA A 442 10.31 -36.49 -3.92
CA ALA A 442 11.72 -36.83 -3.89
C ALA A 442 11.85 -38.33 -4.23
N PRO A 443 12.62 -38.71 -5.25
CA PRO A 443 12.79 -40.10 -5.59
C PRO A 443 13.40 -40.83 -4.39
N GLU A 444 12.75 -41.90 -3.92
CA GLU A 444 13.40 -42.88 -3.05
C GLU A 444 14.67 -43.33 -3.77
N GLU A 445 15.82 -42.91 -3.23
CA GLU A 445 17.11 -43.38 -3.67
C GLU A 445 17.06 -44.92 -3.59
N PRO A 446 17.18 -45.65 -4.71
CA PRO A 446 17.08 -47.09 -4.68
C PRO A 446 18.22 -47.59 -3.82
N ALA A 447 17.88 -48.00 -2.60
CA ALA A 447 18.74 -48.82 -1.76
C ALA A 447 19.29 -49.92 -2.66
N ALA A 448 20.61 -49.94 -2.78
CA ALA A 448 21.34 -50.84 -3.65
C ALA A 448 20.84 -52.28 -3.47
N THR A 449 20.02 -52.76 -4.39
CA THR A 449 19.77 -54.19 -4.58
C THR A 449 19.35 -54.45 -6.02
N ALA A 450 20.33 -54.96 -6.77
CA ALA A 450 20.22 -55.98 -7.81
C ALA A 450 19.07 -55.90 -8.84
N SER A 451 19.49 -55.69 -10.10
CA SER A 451 19.04 -56.47 -11.25
C SER A 451 17.53 -56.53 -11.51
N ARG A 452 16.96 -55.47 -12.09
CA ARG A 452 15.65 -55.55 -12.75
C ARG A 452 15.78 -55.13 -14.23
N PRO A 453 15.22 -55.89 -15.20
CA PRO A 453 15.44 -55.65 -16.62
C PRO A 453 14.82 -54.32 -17.09
N PRO A 454 15.31 -53.76 -18.21
CA PRO A 454 15.00 -52.41 -18.65
C PRO A 454 13.52 -52.29 -19.01
N ARG A 455 12.80 -51.42 -18.28
CA ARG A 455 11.45 -50.98 -18.68
C ARG A 455 11.59 -49.87 -19.73
N LEU A 456 10.91 -50.06 -20.86
CA LEU A 456 10.84 -49.12 -21.98
C LEU A 456 10.32 -47.73 -21.54
N PRO A 457 10.77 -46.65 -22.19
CA PRO A 457 10.42 -45.28 -21.83
C PRO A 457 8.94 -45.00 -22.14
N VAL A 458 8.12 -44.85 -21.10
CA VAL A 458 6.74 -44.40 -21.24
C VAL A 458 6.72 -42.89 -21.52
N GLY A 459 6.35 -42.57 -22.75
CA GLY A 459 5.88 -41.30 -23.31
C GLY A 459 5.91 -40.03 -22.46
N VAL A 460 6.78 -39.11 -22.86
CA VAL A 460 6.85 -37.69 -22.46
C VAL A 460 5.72 -36.89 -23.15
N THR A 461 4.45 -37.17 -22.83
CA THR A 461 3.30 -36.44 -23.43
C THR A 461 2.44 -35.69 -22.40
N ARG A 462 2.91 -35.52 -21.16
CA ARG A 462 2.13 -34.85 -20.09
C ARG A 462 2.48 -33.37 -19.83
N ARG A 463 3.05 -32.65 -20.81
CA ARG A 463 3.54 -31.26 -20.61
C ARG A 463 2.59 -30.11 -21.00
N LEU A 464 1.40 -30.36 -21.56
CA LEU A 464 0.51 -29.29 -22.05
C LEU A 464 -0.80 -29.08 -21.26
N ARG A 465 -0.97 -29.69 -20.07
CA ARG A 465 -2.13 -29.44 -19.18
C ARG A 465 -2.05 -28.26 -18.17
N PRO A 466 -0.95 -27.50 -17.97
CA PRO A 466 -0.93 -26.47 -16.93
C PRO A 466 -1.75 -25.21 -17.28
N VAL A 467 -1.95 -24.92 -18.57
CA VAL A 467 -2.63 -23.68 -19.01
C VAL A 467 -4.10 -23.65 -18.62
N GLY A 468 -4.82 -24.77 -18.77
CA GLY A 468 -6.23 -24.87 -18.40
C GLY A 468 -6.48 -24.86 -16.88
N GLN A 469 -5.48 -25.18 -16.07
CA GLN A 469 -5.59 -25.14 -14.60
C GLN A 469 -5.41 -23.71 -14.06
N LEU A 470 -4.47 -22.97 -14.63
CA LEU A 470 -4.27 -21.55 -14.32
C LEU A 470 -5.47 -20.71 -14.74
N GLY A 471 -6.04 -20.96 -15.92
CA GLY A 471 -7.21 -20.20 -16.40
C GLY A 471 -8.43 -20.29 -15.48
N VAL A 472 -8.68 -21.45 -14.85
CA VAL A 472 -9.84 -21.60 -13.95
C VAL A 472 -9.58 -21.00 -12.57
N ALA A 473 -8.37 -21.14 -12.02
CA ALA A 473 -8.01 -20.46 -10.79
C ALA A 473 -8.07 -18.94 -10.97
N LEU A 474 -7.56 -18.44 -12.11
CA LEU A 474 -7.64 -17.03 -12.49
C LEU A 474 -9.09 -16.56 -12.61
N ALA A 475 -9.96 -17.33 -13.28
CA ALA A 475 -11.37 -17.01 -13.41
C ALA A 475 -12.08 -16.94 -12.04
N LEU A 476 -11.76 -17.86 -11.13
CA LEU A 476 -12.33 -17.86 -9.77
C LEU A 476 -11.81 -16.67 -8.95
N CYS A 477 -10.53 -16.32 -9.09
CA CYS A 477 -9.95 -15.11 -8.49
C CYS A 477 -10.58 -13.84 -9.07
N LEU A 478 -10.86 -13.81 -10.37
CA LEU A 478 -11.57 -12.70 -11.03
C LEU A 478 -13.00 -12.54 -10.52
N VAL A 479 -13.73 -13.64 -10.30
CA VAL A 479 -15.08 -13.59 -9.71
C VAL A 479 -15.02 -13.08 -8.27
N LEU A 480 -14.03 -13.52 -7.49
CA LEU A 480 -13.85 -13.03 -6.11
C LEU A 480 -13.39 -11.58 -6.06
N ALA A 481 -12.54 -11.15 -6.99
CA ALA A 481 -12.13 -9.75 -7.13
C ALA A 481 -13.31 -8.87 -7.57
N ALA A 482 -14.16 -9.36 -8.47
CA ALA A 482 -15.38 -8.66 -8.85
C ALA A 482 -16.36 -8.54 -7.67
N ALA A 483 -16.47 -9.59 -6.85
CA ALA A 483 -17.27 -9.54 -5.62
C ALA A 483 -16.69 -8.51 -4.63
N ASP A 484 -15.37 -8.42 -4.52
CA ASP A 484 -14.72 -7.42 -3.67
C ASP A 484 -14.95 -6.00 -4.18
N VAL A 485 -14.80 -5.74 -5.49
CA VAL A 485 -15.14 -4.45 -6.10
C VAL A 485 -16.62 -4.10 -5.90
N LEU A 486 -17.51 -5.09 -5.97
CA LEU A 486 -18.94 -4.89 -5.69
C LEU A 486 -19.21 -4.58 -4.22
N ILE A 487 -18.44 -5.13 -3.29
CA ILE A 487 -18.54 -4.83 -1.86
C ILE A 487 -17.88 -3.47 -1.57
N ASP A 488 -16.76 -3.15 -2.19
CA ASP A 488 -16.06 -1.86 -2.03
C ASP A 488 -16.89 -0.68 -2.58
N ARG A 489 -17.72 -0.95 -3.59
CA ARG A 489 -18.77 -0.01 -4.04
C ARG A 489 -19.83 0.34 -2.99
N THR A 490 -19.87 -0.35 -1.83
CA THR A 490 -20.69 0.11 -0.70
C THR A 490 -20.17 1.40 -0.05
N GLY A 491 -19.00 1.89 -0.47
CA GLY A 491 -18.60 3.29 -0.32
C GLY A 491 -19.32 4.26 -1.27
N GLU A 492 -20.48 3.88 -1.84
CA GLU A 492 -21.33 4.77 -2.63
C GLU A 492 -21.71 5.98 -1.76
N VAL A 493 -21.04 7.08 -2.05
CA VAL A 493 -21.35 8.42 -1.58
C VAL A 493 -22.82 8.67 -1.90
N ASP A 494 -23.65 8.96 -0.89
CA ASP A 494 -25.02 9.41 -1.16
C ASP A 494 -24.94 10.79 -1.81
N VAL A 495 -25.08 10.80 -3.15
CA VAL A 495 -25.05 12.00 -3.96
C VAL A 495 -26.46 12.59 -4.00
N ALA A 496 -26.71 13.59 -3.17
CA ALA A 496 -27.87 14.44 -3.31
C ALA A 496 -27.62 15.44 -4.46
N ARG A 497 -28.64 15.71 -5.28
CA ARG A 497 -28.58 16.71 -6.34
C ARG A 497 -29.60 17.80 -6.08
N THR A 498 -29.16 19.06 -6.15
CA THR A 498 -30.03 20.23 -6.01
C THR A 498 -29.66 21.31 -7.04
N ARG A 499 -30.46 22.36 -7.11
CA ARG A 499 -30.20 23.54 -7.95
C ARG A 499 -29.90 24.76 -7.08
N VAL A 500 -29.29 25.77 -7.68
CA VAL A 500 -29.16 27.10 -7.07
C VAL A 500 -30.52 27.60 -6.55
N GLY A 501 -30.53 28.06 -5.30
CA GLY A 501 -31.70 28.55 -4.58
C GLY A 501 -32.53 27.45 -3.89
N GLU A 502 -32.32 26.17 -4.22
CA GLU A 502 -33.05 25.06 -3.61
C GLU A 502 -32.26 24.46 -2.43
N PRO A 503 -32.88 24.29 -1.25
CA PRO A 503 -32.21 23.66 -0.11
C PRO A 503 -31.97 22.17 -0.38
N GLY A 504 -30.69 21.76 -0.31
CA GLY A 504 -30.27 20.37 -0.47
C GLY A 504 -29.80 19.75 0.85
N PRO A 505 -30.11 18.47 1.12
CA PRO A 505 -29.57 17.77 2.28
C PRO A 505 -28.09 17.45 2.09
N LEU A 506 -27.30 17.64 3.15
CA LEU A 506 -25.90 17.22 3.23
C LEU A 506 -25.66 16.61 4.61
N GLY A 507 -25.93 15.30 4.74
CA GLY A 507 -26.00 14.62 6.03
C GLY A 507 -27.17 15.14 6.86
N GLU A 508 -26.92 15.54 8.11
CA GLU A 508 -27.95 16.14 8.99
C GLU A 508 -28.16 17.65 8.75
N ARG A 509 -27.58 18.20 7.68
CA ARG A 509 -27.60 19.63 7.38
C ARG A 509 -28.43 19.94 6.15
N VAL A 510 -28.85 21.19 6.11
CA VAL A 510 -29.49 21.76 4.93
C VAL A 510 -28.57 22.83 4.37
N VAL A 511 -28.17 22.67 3.12
CA VAL A 511 -27.30 23.61 2.44
C VAL A 511 -28.07 24.27 1.30
N THR A 512 -28.01 25.59 1.24
CA THR A 512 -28.61 26.38 0.16
C THR A 512 -27.50 27.16 -0.53
N VAL A 513 -27.40 26.99 -1.85
CA VAL A 513 -26.40 27.69 -2.68
C VAL A 513 -27.11 28.81 -3.41
N SER A 514 -26.58 30.04 -3.32
CA SER A 514 -27.13 31.20 -4.03
C SER A 514 -26.54 31.33 -5.43
N ASP A 515 -27.09 32.23 -6.25
CA ASP A 515 -26.55 32.51 -7.59
C ASP A 515 -25.06 32.88 -7.53
N PRO A 516 -24.21 32.21 -8.33
CA PRO A 516 -22.79 32.54 -8.38
C PRO A 516 -22.55 33.86 -9.12
N THR A 517 -21.52 34.58 -8.69
CA THR A 517 -21.03 35.80 -9.34
C THR A 517 -19.66 35.56 -9.96
N PHE A 518 -19.38 36.26 -11.07
CA PHE A 518 -18.22 36.02 -11.92
C PHE A 518 -17.50 37.33 -12.22
N GLY A 519 -16.16 37.29 -12.23
CA GLY A 519 -15.36 38.41 -12.71
C GLY A 519 -13.86 38.17 -12.69
N GLN A 520 -13.08 39.18 -13.07
CA GLN A 520 -11.61 39.07 -13.20
C GLN A 520 -10.84 39.73 -12.06
N LEU A 521 -11.52 40.61 -11.32
CA LEU A 521 -10.99 41.29 -10.16
C LEU A 521 -11.77 40.84 -8.93
N LEU A 522 -11.07 40.39 -7.91
CA LEU A 522 -11.64 39.97 -6.63
C LEU A 522 -11.38 41.05 -5.58
N ARG A 523 -12.42 41.46 -4.86
CA ARG A 523 -12.33 42.42 -3.76
C ARG A 523 -12.95 41.84 -2.49
N ALA A 524 -12.23 41.93 -1.37
CA ALA A 524 -12.78 41.52 -0.09
C ALA A 524 -13.77 42.57 0.43
N GLN A 525 -14.96 42.13 0.87
CA GLN A 525 -15.96 43.05 1.38
C GLN A 525 -15.44 43.80 2.63
N GLY A 526 -15.41 45.12 2.55
CA GLY A 526 -14.89 46.00 3.61
C GLY A 526 -13.43 46.43 3.42
N ASP A 527 -12.72 45.88 2.43
CA ASP A 527 -11.39 46.35 2.02
C ASP A 527 -11.50 47.06 0.67
N THR A 528 -11.36 48.38 0.68
CA THR A 528 -11.45 49.21 -0.53
C THR A 528 -10.15 49.32 -1.31
N GLU A 529 -9.02 48.86 -0.76
CA GLU A 529 -7.69 49.13 -1.33
C GLU A 529 -7.04 47.90 -1.99
N ALA A 530 -7.45 46.67 -1.63
CA ALA A 530 -6.87 45.45 -2.18
C ALA A 530 -7.77 44.79 -3.24
N GLU A 531 -7.38 44.91 -4.52
CA GLU A 531 -7.95 44.14 -5.62
C GLU A 531 -6.94 43.08 -6.10
N ILE A 532 -7.41 41.85 -6.24
CA ILE A 532 -6.61 40.74 -6.77
C ILE A 532 -7.11 40.44 -8.18
N GLY A 533 -6.23 40.48 -9.17
CA GLY A 533 -6.57 40.13 -10.55
C GLY A 533 -6.12 38.73 -10.94
N THR A 534 -6.86 38.07 -11.82
CA THR A 534 -6.49 36.79 -12.44
C THR A 534 -6.58 36.86 -13.97
N PRO A 535 -5.74 36.11 -14.72
CA PRO A 535 -5.96 35.88 -16.15
C PRO A 535 -7.19 35.00 -16.47
N GLY A 536 -7.70 34.24 -15.49
CA GLY A 536 -8.89 33.41 -15.61
C GLY A 536 -10.18 34.16 -15.24
N ALA A 537 -11.01 33.52 -14.42
CA ALA A 537 -12.17 34.13 -13.79
C ALA A 537 -12.26 33.71 -12.32
N PHE A 538 -12.58 34.65 -11.45
CA PHE A 538 -13.08 34.37 -10.12
C PHE A 538 -14.56 34.00 -10.18
N VAL A 539 -14.90 32.88 -9.55
CA VAL A 539 -16.27 32.43 -9.32
C VAL A 539 -16.51 32.48 -7.82
N VAL A 540 -17.39 33.39 -7.38
CA VAL A 540 -17.78 33.52 -5.98
C VAL A 540 -19.15 32.87 -5.81
N VAL A 541 -19.21 31.85 -4.96
CA VAL A 541 -20.41 31.04 -4.73
C VAL A 541 -20.86 31.20 -3.28
N PRO A 542 -21.93 31.99 -3.02
CA PRO A 542 -22.44 32.16 -1.67
C PRO A 542 -23.18 30.91 -1.21
N VAL A 543 -22.79 30.36 -0.07
CA VAL A 543 -23.34 29.14 0.50
C VAL A 543 -23.84 29.41 1.91
N GLU A 544 -25.09 29.01 2.16
CA GLU A 544 -25.73 29.06 3.47
C GLU A 544 -25.92 27.64 4.00
N VAL A 545 -25.31 27.33 5.14
CA VAL A 545 -25.37 26.02 5.80
C VAL A 545 -26.17 26.17 7.08
N ALA A 546 -27.26 25.43 7.20
CA ALA A 546 -28.04 25.32 8.43
C ALA A 546 -27.75 23.99 9.13
N SER A 547 -27.47 24.04 10.43
CA SER A 547 -27.36 22.86 11.28
C SER A 547 -28.49 22.83 12.31
N PRO A 548 -29.69 22.31 11.96
CA PRO A 548 -30.79 22.20 12.91
C PRO A 548 -30.51 21.17 14.01
N GLY A 549 -29.60 20.22 13.75
CA GLY A 549 -29.15 19.19 14.69
C GLY A 549 -27.89 19.59 15.44
N ARG A 550 -26.89 18.69 15.46
CA ARG A 550 -25.63 18.88 16.19
C ARG A 550 -24.62 19.71 15.39
N SER A 551 -23.67 20.34 16.08
CA SER A 551 -22.45 20.85 15.43
C SER A 551 -21.73 19.67 14.77
N GLY A 552 -21.05 19.91 13.65
CA GLY A 552 -20.38 18.83 12.91
C GLY A 552 -19.22 19.31 12.05
N PRO A 553 -18.63 18.45 11.20
CA PRO A 553 -17.50 18.79 10.32
C PRO A 553 -17.80 19.98 9.42
N GLN A 554 -16.84 20.80 9.02
CA GLN A 554 -17.14 21.94 8.13
C GLN A 554 -17.57 21.45 6.73
N VAL A 555 -18.48 22.18 6.07
CA VAL A 555 -18.79 21.95 4.66
C VAL A 555 -17.64 22.52 3.83
N ALA A 556 -17.01 21.69 3.01
CA ALA A 556 -16.04 22.10 1.99
C ALA A 556 -16.74 22.16 0.62
N ALA A 557 -16.17 22.93 -0.29
CA ALA A 557 -16.69 23.08 -1.64
C ALA A 557 -15.58 22.91 -2.67
N GLU A 558 -15.89 22.14 -3.71
CA GLU A 558 -15.11 22.03 -4.93
C GLU A 558 -15.98 22.42 -6.12
N LEU A 559 -15.39 23.10 -7.10
CA LEU A 559 -16.04 23.35 -8.37
C LEU A 559 -15.59 22.29 -9.37
N VAL A 560 -16.51 21.69 -10.12
CA VAL A 560 -16.19 20.59 -11.04
C VAL A 560 -16.70 20.91 -12.44
N HIS A 561 -15.82 20.73 -13.43
CA HIS A 561 -16.13 20.81 -14.86
C HIS A 561 -15.54 19.60 -15.58
N GLY A 562 -16.38 18.59 -15.86
CA GLY A 562 -15.91 17.31 -16.40
C GLY A 562 -14.97 16.61 -15.41
N GLU A 563 -13.71 16.41 -15.81
CA GLU A 563 -12.67 15.82 -14.94
C GLU A 563 -11.86 16.86 -14.16
N ARG A 564 -11.99 18.15 -14.50
CA ARG A 564 -11.27 19.24 -13.82
C ARG A 564 -11.96 19.62 -12.52
N ARG A 565 -11.18 19.75 -11.45
CA ARG A 565 -11.62 20.17 -10.11
C ARG A 565 -10.89 21.45 -9.71
N TYR A 566 -11.63 22.43 -9.17
CA TYR A 566 -11.09 23.67 -8.63
C TYR A 566 -11.39 23.74 -7.13
N THR A 567 -10.37 24.07 -6.34
CA THR A 567 -10.48 24.23 -4.89
C THR A 567 -10.63 25.71 -4.52
N SER A 568 -11.34 26.00 -3.43
CA SER A 568 -11.47 27.36 -2.92
C SER A 568 -10.13 27.87 -2.38
N GLN A 569 -9.67 29.04 -2.82
CA GLN A 569 -8.34 29.56 -2.47
C GLN A 569 -8.34 30.83 -1.60
N PHE A 570 -9.37 31.67 -1.70
CA PHE A 570 -9.34 33.03 -1.14
C PHE A 570 -10.25 33.24 0.07
N SER A 571 -11.13 32.28 0.38
CA SER A 571 -12.08 32.37 1.50
C SER A 571 -11.89 31.25 2.52
N SER A 572 -12.75 31.20 3.55
CA SER A 572 -12.76 30.11 4.52
C SER A 572 -12.81 28.76 3.82
N THR A 573 -11.84 27.88 4.11
CA THR A 573 -11.77 26.53 3.53
C THR A 573 -12.92 25.60 3.92
N GLY A 574 -13.84 26.07 4.77
CA GLY A 574 -15.12 25.43 5.02
C GLY A 574 -16.08 26.29 5.85
N ILE A 575 -17.36 25.92 5.82
CA ILE A 575 -18.44 26.56 6.58
C ILE A 575 -19.03 25.54 7.56
N GLY A 576 -18.93 25.80 8.85
CA GLY A 576 -19.46 24.91 9.90
C GLY A 576 -20.26 25.69 10.93
N PRO A 577 -21.59 25.80 10.80
CA PRO A 577 -22.44 26.39 11.84
C PRO A 577 -22.48 25.50 13.09
N ASP A 578 -22.63 26.14 14.25
CA ASP A 578 -22.98 25.46 15.49
C ASP A 578 -24.41 24.90 15.45
N ALA A 579 -24.71 23.95 16.32
CA ALA A 579 -26.05 23.41 16.55
C ALA A 579 -27.09 24.53 16.77
N GLY A 580 -28.14 24.56 15.95
CA GLY A 580 -29.20 25.57 16.01
C GLY A 580 -28.87 26.88 15.28
N PHE A 581 -27.76 26.94 14.52
CA PHE A 581 -27.35 28.12 13.78
C PHE A 581 -27.33 27.88 12.27
N VAL A 582 -27.32 29.01 11.56
CA VAL A 582 -27.09 29.11 10.12
C VAL A 582 -25.85 29.96 9.90
N SER A 583 -24.89 29.44 9.15
CA SER A 583 -23.70 30.17 8.75
C SER A 583 -23.72 30.37 7.25
N ARG A 584 -23.49 31.61 6.82
CA ARG A 584 -23.37 32.00 5.41
C ARG A 584 -21.95 32.45 5.14
N GLY A 585 -21.34 31.93 4.09
CA GLY A 585 -20.02 32.33 3.64
C GLY A 585 -19.87 32.13 2.14
N ASP A 586 -18.82 32.70 1.57
CA ASP A 586 -18.56 32.61 0.14
C ASP A 586 -17.41 31.64 -0.13
N PHE A 587 -17.56 30.74 -1.10
CA PHE A 587 -16.45 29.98 -1.66
C PHE A 587 -15.94 30.67 -2.92
N VAL A 588 -14.62 30.85 -3.03
CA VAL A 588 -14.01 31.61 -4.12
C VAL A 588 -13.04 30.72 -4.89
N PHE A 589 -13.36 30.51 -6.15
CA PHE A 589 -12.59 29.67 -7.07
C PHE A 589 -11.95 30.52 -8.16
N GLU A 590 -10.72 30.20 -8.53
CA GLU A 590 -10.10 30.71 -9.76
C GLU A 590 -10.22 29.63 -10.84
N VAL A 591 -10.94 29.95 -11.91
CA VAL A 591 -11.38 29.01 -12.94
C VAL A 591 -10.91 29.48 -14.31
N ASP A 592 -10.56 28.55 -15.19
CA ASP A 592 -10.31 28.86 -16.59
C ASP A 592 -11.64 29.31 -17.23
N THR A 593 -11.61 30.46 -17.92
CA THR A 593 -12.78 31.03 -18.61
C THR A 593 -13.44 30.04 -19.59
N ALA A 594 -12.67 29.10 -20.17
CA ALA A 594 -13.18 28.07 -21.06
C ALA A 594 -14.07 27.04 -20.36
N ASP A 595 -13.86 26.83 -19.05
CA ASP A 595 -14.56 25.86 -18.23
C ASP A 595 -15.88 26.42 -17.64
N ILE A 596 -16.15 27.72 -17.82
CA ILE A 596 -17.45 28.33 -17.48
C ILE A 596 -18.49 27.87 -18.49
N GLY A 597 -19.26 26.83 -18.17
CA GLY A 597 -20.24 26.22 -19.07
C GLY A 597 -21.35 25.44 -18.36
N PRO A 598 -22.24 24.76 -19.12
CA PRO A 598 -23.39 24.03 -18.57
C PRO A 598 -23.06 22.82 -17.73
N ASN A 599 -21.82 22.33 -17.79
CA ASN A 599 -21.37 21.23 -16.96
C ASN A 599 -20.67 21.69 -15.68
N LEU A 600 -20.59 23.00 -15.43
CA LEU A 600 -19.95 23.55 -14.25
C LEU A 600 -20.91 23.40 -13.05
N ARG A 601 -20.50 22.60 -12.07
CA ARG A 601 -21.28 22.28 -10.89
C ARG A 601 -20.47 22.49 -9.62
N LEU A 602 -21.15 22.75 -8.52
CA LEU A 602 -20.55 22.83 -7.20
C LEU A 602 -20.76 21.50 -6.48
N GLU A 603 -19.67 20.88 -6.04
CA GLU A 603 -19.69 19.70 -5.19
C GLU A 603 -19.42 20.14 -3.74
N LEU A 604 -20.40 19.92 -2.87
CA LEU A 604 -20.30 20.22 -1.44
C LEU A 604 -20.18 18.92 -0.66
N SER A 605 -19.16 18.82 0.18
CA SER A 605 -18.89 17.64 1.01
C SER A 605 -18.62 18.03 2.46
N LEU A 606 -18.81 17.10 3.37
CA LEU A 606 -18.38 17.29 4.76
C LEU A 606 -16.88 17.01 4.85
N ARG A 607 -16.12 17.96 5.41
CA ARG A 607 -14.69 17.83 5.65
C ARG A 607 -14.47 16.96 6.89
N GLU A 608 -14.69 15.67 6.72
CA GLU A 608 -14.45 14.65 7.73
C GLU A 608 -12.99 14.21 7.70
N LEU A 609 -12.45 13.93 8.88
CA LEU A 609 -11.09 13.37 9.01
C LEU A 609 -11.02 11.93 8.48
N TYR A 610 -12.15 11.23 8.43
CA TYR A 610 -12.24 9.87 7.90
C TYR A 610 -12.80 9.89 6.47
N SER A 611 -12.07 9.25 5.55
CA SER A 611 -12.58 8.87 4.23
C SER A 611 -13.54 7.68 4.39
N GLY A 612 -14.66 7.93 5.05
CA GLY A 612 -15.80 7.02 5.10
C GLY A 612 -16.90 7.48 4.15
N TYR A 613 -18.10 6.96 4.36
CA TYR A 613 -19.32 7.48 3.77
C TYR A 613 -19.44 8.99 4.10
N SER A 614 -19.13 9.83 3.13
CA SER A 614 -19.31 11.29 3.23
C SER A 614 -20.45 11.66 2.30
N PRO A 615 -21.55 12.27 2.78
CA PRO A 615 -22.60 12.73 1.91
C PRO A 615 -22.03 13.80 0.95
N LEU A 616 -22.43 13.74 -0.32
CA LEU A 616 -22.05 14.70 -1.34
C LEU A 616 -23.29 15.39 -1.86
N LEU A 617 -23.28 16.72 -1.88
CA LEU A 617 -24.34 17.51 -2.49
C LEU A 617 -23.79 18.14 -3.77
N GLU A 618 -24.24 17.63 -4.92
CA GLU A 618 -24.00 18.21 -6.23
C GLU A 618 -25.03 19.31 -6.50
N VAL A 619 -24.56 20.53 -6.77
CA VAL A 619 -25.40 21.68 -7.09
C VAL A 619 -25.15 22.12 -8.52
N ASP A 620 -26.20 22.09 -9.34
CA ASP A 620 -26.19 22.70 -10.67
C ASP A 620 -26.24 24.22 -10.53
N LEU A 621 -25.21 24.90 -11.06
CA LEU A 621 -25.08 26.35 -11.03
C LEU A 621 -26.00 27.08 -12.03
N GLY A 622 -26.77 26.34 -12.83
CA GLY A 622 -27.78 26.90 -13.73
C GLY A 622 -27.18 27.71 -14.88
N LEU A 623 -25.97 27.35 -15.33
CA LEU A 623 -25.27 27.99 -16.43
C LEU A 623 -25.66 27.37 -17.77
N ASP A 624 -26.82 27.69 -18.33
CA ASP A 624 -27.08 27.32 -19.72
C ASP A 624 -26.04 27.92 -20.68
N SER A 625 -25.91 27.38 -21.89
CA SER A 625 -24.91 27.84 -22.87
C SER A 625 -24.98 29.35 -23.14
N GLY A 626 -26.18 29.94 -23.14
CA GLY A 626 -26.37 31.37 -23.40
C GLY A 626 -26.03 32.25 -22.19
N ARG A 627 -26.27 31.79 -20.96
CA ARG A 627 -25.80 32.45 -19.73
C ARG A 627 -24.29 32.35 -19.62
N ALA A 628 -23.70 31.19 -19.91
CA ALA A 628 -22.26 31.00 -19.90
C ALA A 628 -21.54 31.92 -20.91
N GLU A 629 -22.05 32.03 -22.13
CA GLU A 629 -21.49 32.96 -23.13
C GLU A 629 -21.58 34.43 -22.69
N ARG A 630 -22.70 34.84 -22.11
CA ARG A 630 -22.86 36.20 -21.56
C ARG A 630 -21.89 36.47 -20.43
N VAL A 631 -21.80 35.54 -19.46
CA VAL A 631 -20.84 35.64 -18.36
C VAL A 631 -19.42 35.81 -18.90
N ARG A 632 -18.98 34.96 -19.85
CA ARG A 632 -17.65 35.08 -20.45
C ARG A 632 -17.41 36.41 -21.16
N ALA A 633 -18.42 36.94 -21.85
CA ALA A 633 -18.33 38.24 -22.51
C ALA A 633 -18.19 39.41 -21.50
N ASP A 634 -18.84 39.29 -20.34
CA ASP A 634 -18.89 40.33 -19.32
C ASP A 634 -17.72 40.25 -18.32
N LEU A 635 -16.87 39.23 -18.39
CA LEU A 635 -15.74 39.04 -17.45
C LEU A 635 -14.72 40.20 -17.47
N GLY A 636 -14.49 40.82 -18.62
CA GLY A 636 -13.41 41.79 -18.85
C GLY A 636 -13.42 42.96 -17.87
N GLY A 637 -12.52 42.95 -16.88
CA GLY A 637 -12.40 44.00 -15.87
C GLY A 637 -13.57 44.09 -14.88
N SER A 638 -14.45 43.10 -14.85
CA SER A 638 -15.53 43.01 -13.86
C SER A 638 -14.97 42.69 -12.48
N ILE A 639 -15.52 43.36 -11.46
CA ILE A 639 -15.14 43.20 -10.06
C ILE A 639 -16.20 42.38 -9.35
N VAL A 640 -15.77 41.39 -8.59
CA VAL A 640 -16.63 40.60 -7.71
C VAL A 640 -16.19 40.78 -6.27
N ASP A 641 -17.15 41.14 -5.43
CA ASP A 641 -16.95 41.21 -3.99
C ASP A 641 -17.20 39.83 -3.36
N PHE A 642 -16.44 39.49 -2.32
CA PHE A 642 -16.66 38.29 -1.51
C PHE A 642 -16.53 38.58 -0.01
N GLN A 643 -17.20 37.79 0.81
CA GLN A 643 -17.13 37.85 2.25
C GLN A 643 -16.00 36.94 2.78
N PRO A 644 -14.92 37.49 3.37
CA PRO A 644 -13.75 36.68 3.75
C PRO A 644 -14.02 35.76 4.95
N PHE A 645 -15.00 36.10 5.79
CA PHE A 645 -15.36 35.33 6.98
C PHE A 645 -16.86 34.99 6.97
N PRO A 646 -17.25 33.76 7.31
CA PRO A 646 -18.66 33.41 7.37
C PRO A 646 -19.39 34.20 8.45
N ALA A 647 -20.60 34.65 8.16
CA ALA A 647 -21.51 35.25 9.13
C ALA A 647 -22.47 34.19 9.69
N THR A 648 -22.62 34.16 11.00
CA THR A 648 -23.48 33.18 11.70
C THR A 648 -24.67 33.87 12.34
N ARG A 649 -25.86 33.28 12.19
CA ARG A 649 -27.12 33.73 12.81
C ARG A 649 -27.89 32.54 13.39
N GLY A 650 -28.67 32.75 14.45
CA GLY A 650 -29.51 31.69 15.02
C GLY A 650 -30.65 31.29 14.08
N ILE A 651 -31.00 30.01 14.04
CA ILE A 651 -32.22 29.54 13.39
C ILE A 651 -33.38 30.12 14.19
N THR A 652 -34.11 31.05 13.59
CA THR A 652 -35.31 31.62 14.22
C THR A 652 -36.41 30.56 14.12
N PRO A 653 -37.07 30.19 15.24
CA PRO A 653 -38.08 29.14 15.25
C PRO A 653 -39.32 29.46 14.41
#